data_AF-A0A448ZR73-F1
#
_entry.id   AF-A0A448ZR73-F1
#
_cell.length_a   1.000
_cell.length_b   1.000
_cell.length_c   1.000
_cell.angle_alpha   90.00
_cell.angle_beta   90.00
_cell.angle_gamma   90.00
#
_symmetry.space_group_name_H-M   'P 1'
#
loop_
_entity.id
_entity.type
_entity.pdbx_description
1 polymer ?
#
loop_
_entity_poly.entity_id
_entity_poly.type
_entity_poly.pdbx_seq_one_letter_code
_entity_poly.pdbx_strand_id
1 'polypeptide(L)'
;MIAVAQHNEIESVGTTHGEIADNPSVSAVSARLVPQTELKECGERLRSGGLVAFPTETVYGLGCNALDPEAITKVFEAKERPLTDPLITHVTDPNIAFGLWDAVDKAKNTASPEAEALRALCECFWPGPLTLVARAAPKVPPILMAGTGFCACRSPGHPLSIALIDAAGVPIAAPSANKFGHVSPTRSSHVWDDLKHEDVWIVEEEPSRGHETEADAKAETNCCKVGVESSVAKVEMIGETKTTGRVTLLRQGAVSLKDIVDCLKKAGLAEVFEVVAMTKKATKDTVANVAPGQTIRHYSPDIPSFILSLSLCEALVEPSSDEDRELLGRSVLIDFGGRLRAWKPFSLAYRDLSPTRDSSEATQGVFEALRWAERIEGASQILFPEISGEAEQDNALALALKDRLTRAASGVVVDSLGEGMNRYTKSNQANTKDRQTNLARPSPTKNYKMTGLLRFVARPFGSLSTRTAHPNKLLPSATTASASWSQRWMSSDENTALRNIGISAHIDSGKTTLTERILYYTGKINSIHDVRGKDGVGAKMDSMELEREKGITIQSAATFCQWDDAHINIIDTPGHVDFTVEVERALRVLDGGVLVLCGVSGVQSQSLTVDRQMKRYNVPRLAFVNKLDRQGASPDNVIGQLRDQLKLNAAAVQIPIGLEGAHEGVVDLIEERSIQFDGEKGENIKYGDVPEDMVDEVEEKRMELLERLADVDDEIAEFFLMEEFPDNETLKAAIRRRTISCEFVPVFMGSAFKNKGVQPLLDGVIDYLPEPKEKKNYALDVTKDEEPVEVTCDKNDSLLALAFKLDETRFGQLTYMRIYQGTLKKGNHIINVNDGKKIKLARIVRMHSDDMEEIDEAGAGEVVAMFGVDCKSMDTFSCGSTDLVMASMFVPEPVMSLSLKPKKSTMQNQLGKALNKFTKEDPTLRVKVDEDTQETIISGMGELHLEVYIERLNREYDVECITGAPNVNYKETINKQQKFDWIHKKQTGGSGQYARVMGYIEPLSEEEQKEIKSTTHFDNQCIGTNIPPEFYSSCEKGMMDAILEGALVGSEVEGMRVVLQDGAAHAVDSSDMAFRTCMANAIRDTMKKANPSILEPVMRVEVEIPSEFQGTVVAALNRRMGMIQSSDVNDDGSGITILAEVPLSNMFGYSTELRSLTQGKGEFSMEYFKHIQVPRNTQDELMKKYREEKEQEEAA
;
A
#
# COMPACT_ATOMS: atom_id res chain seq x y z
N MET A 1 14.67 -78.73 -4.79
CA MET A 1 13.76 -79.79 -4.29
C MET A 1 12.79 -79.15 -3.30
N ILE A 2 11.60 -79.75 -3.14
CA ILE A 2 10.82 -79.87 -1.88
C ILE A 2 10.94 -78.64 -0.91
N ALA A 3 10.04 -77.65 -0.84
CA ALA A 3 8.56 -77.61 -0.69
C ALA A 3 8.04 -77.60 0.77
N VAL A 4 7.05 -76.72 1.02
CA VAL A 4 5.97 -76.81 2.05
C VAL A 4 6.44 -76.63 3.52
N ALA A 5 5.71 -75.95 4.45
CA ALA A 5 4.26 -75.77 4.64
C ALA A 5 3.90 -74.36 5.23
N GLN A 6 2.72 -73.74 4.95
CA GLN A 6 1.41 -73.82 5.68
C GLN A 6 1.42 -73.17 7.08
N HIS A 7 0.35 -72.57 7.66
CA HIS A 7 -1.06 -72.22 7.35
C HIS A 7 -1.51 -71.26 8.51
N ASN A 8 -2.62 -70.49 8.60
CA ASN A 8 -3.77 -70.01 7.78
C ASN A 8 -4.54 -68.95 8.64
N GLU A 9 -5.58 -68.19 8.26
CA GLU A 9 -6.33 -67.93 7.00
C GLU A 9 -6.75 -66.41 7.01
N ILE A 10 -7.89 -65.80 6.62
CA ILE A 10 -9.28 -66.17 6.21
C ILE A 10 -9.77 -65.17 5.12
N GLU A 11 -10.76 -65.60 4.34
CA GLU A 11 -11.75 -64.91 3.47
C GLU A 11 -12.28 -63.54 3.98
N SER A 12 -12.91 -62.63 3.20
CA SER A 12 -13.23 -62.43 1.77
C SER A 12 -13.59 -60.91 1.59
N VAL A 13 -14.07 -60.30 0.50
CA VAL A 13 -14.74 -60.64 -0.79
C VAL A 13 -14.18 -59.70 -1.89
N GLY A 14 -14.50 -59.90 -3.19
CA GLY A 14 -14.14 -58.97 -4.26
C GLY A 14 -15.25 -58.72 -5.30
N THR A 15 -14.99 -57.81 -6.25
CA THR A 15 -15.79 -57.62 -7.48
C THR A 15 -14.87 -57.25 -8.66
N THR A 16 -15.33 -57.47 -9.88
CA THR A 16 -14.45 -57.61 -11.08
C THR A 16 -14.31 -56.35 -11.93
N HIS A 17 -13.15 -56.23 -12.60
CA HIS A 17 -12.91 -55.25 -13.67
C HIS A 17 -13.92 -55.37 -14.82
N GLY A 18 -14.27 -54.22 -15.40
CA GLY A 18 -14.78 -54.10 -16.76
C GLY A 18 -14.01 -52.97 -17.46
N GLU A 19 -13.41 -53.27 -18.62
CA GLU A 19 -12.65 -52.28 -19.39
C GLU A 19 -13.59 -51.42 -20.25
N ILE A 20 -13.46 -50.11 -20.16
CA ILE A 20 -13.91 -49.14 -21.17
C ILE A 20 -12.73 -48.21 -21.43
N ALA A 21 -12.45 -47.94 -22.71
CA ALA A 21 -11.22 -47.25 -23.11
C ALA A 21 -11.29 -45.73 -22.86
N ASP A 22 -10.35 -45.21 -22.10
CA ASP A 22 -10.15 -43.76 -21.92
C ASP A 22 -9.48 -43.11 -23.15
N ASN A 23 -9.88 -41.87 -23.41
CA ASN A 23 -9.11 -40.95 -24.27
C ASN A 23 -7.79 -40.55 -23.56
N PRO A 24 -6.76 -40.11 -24.30
CA PRO A 24 -5.49 -39.67 -23.71
C PRO A 24 -5.67 -38.36 -22.93
N SER A 25 -6.00 -38.48 -21.64
CA SER A 25 -5.99 -37.40 -20.67
C SER A 25 -4.56 -36.97 -20.32
N VAL A 26 -4.41 -35.75 -19.79
CA VAL A 26 -3.09 -35.15 -19.52
C VAL A 26 -2.36 -35.98 -18.44
N SER A 27 -1.23 -36.58 -18.80
CA SER A 27 -0.36 -37.28 -17.84
C SER A 27 0.19 -36.30 -16.82
N ALA A 28 -0.09 -36.53 -15.54
CA ALA A 28 0.51 -35.74 -14.46
C ALA A 28 2.03 -35.91 -14.47
N VAL A 29 2.77 -34.83 -14.69
CA VAL A 29 4.24 -34.84 -14.72
C VAL A 29 4.75 -34.72 -13.29
N SER A 30 5.68 -35.60 -12.90
CA SER A 30 6.26 -35.67 -11.55
C SER A 30 7.76 -35.88 -11.62
N ALA A 31 8.45 -35.66 -10.49
CA ALA A 31 9.91 -35.78 -10.44
C ALA A 31 10.37 -37.23 -10.70
N ARG A 32 11.53 -37.37 -11.33
CA ARG A 32 12.18 -38.65 -11.63
C ARG A 32 13.53 -38.73 -10.94
N LEU A 33 13.78 -39.79 -10.17
CA LEU A 33 15.14 -40.14 -9.73
C LEU A 33 15.91 -40.76 -10.90
N VAL A 34 17.15 -40.34 -11.11
CA VAL A 34 17.98 -40.70 -12.25
C VAL A 34 19.37 -41.12 -11.76
N PRO A 35 19.90 -42.30 -12.15
CA PRO A 35 21.21 -42.74 -11.72
C PRO A 35 22.33 -41.90 -12.36
N GLN A 36 23.45 -41.74 -11.65
CA GLN A 36 24.67 -41.06 -12.13
C GLN A 36 25.23 -41.58 -13.49
N THR A 37 24.79 -42.75 -13.96
CA THR A 37 25.14 -43.31 -15.28
C THR A 37 24.43 -42.60 -16.45
N GLU A 38 23.28 -41.96 -16.22
CA GLU A 38 22.45 -41.30 -17.25
C GLU A 38 22.79 -39.80 -17.45
N LEU A 39 23.91 -39.31 -16.89
CA LEU A 39 24.31 -37.89 -16.93
C LEU A 39 24.34 -37.23 -18.33
N LYS A 40 24.50 -38.01 -19.41
CA LYS A 40 24.39 -37.48 -20.78
C LYS A 40 22.97 -37.07 -21.15
N GLU A 41 21.98 -37.86 -20.74
CA GLU A 41 20.56 -37.58 -20.96
C GLU A 41 20.13 -36.38 -20.08
N CYS A 42 20.66 -36.27 -18.86
CA CYS A 42 20.54 -35.06 -18.04
C CYS A 42 21.12 -33.81 -18.76
N GLY A 43 22.30 -33.93 -19.38
CA GLY A 43 22.91 -32.85 -20.17
C GLY A 43 22.11 -32.47 -21.43
N GLU A 44 21.46 -33.43 -22.07
CA GLU A 44 20.53 -33.19 -23.18
C GLU A 44 19.24 -32.51 -22.72
N ARG A 45 18.66 -32.97 -21.60
CA ARG A 45 17.49 -32.35 -20.97
C ARG A 45 17.72 -30.89 -20.58
N LEU A 46 18.90 -30.56 -20.05
CA LEU A 46 19.29 -29.19 -19.74
C LEU A 46 19.39 -28.31 -21.00
N ARG A 47 19.92 -28.85 -22.11
CA ARG A 47 19.94 -28.16 -23.41
C ARG A 47 18.55 -27.95 -24.00
N SER A 48 17.60 -28.87 -23.76
CA SER A 48 16.21 -28.75 -24.21
C SER A 48 15.30 -27.98 -23.23
N GLY A 49 15.88 -27.16 -22.34
CA GLY A 49 15.12 -26.32 -21.41
C GLY A 49 14.34 -27.09 -20.33
N GLY A 50 14.75 -28.30 -19.98
CA GLY A 50 14.23 -29.09 -18.85
C GLY A 50 15.11 -28.95 -17.60
N LEU A 51 14.56 -29.32 -16.44
CA LEU A 51 15.23 -29.16 -15.14
C LEU A 51 15.93 -30.43 -14.66
N VAL A 52 17.12 -30.27 -14.07
CA VAL A 52 17.89 -31.35 -13.43
C VAL A 52 18.46 -30.89 -12.09
N ALA A 53 18.17 -31.58 -11.00
CA ALA A 53 18.79 -31.36 -9.69
C ALA A 53 19.99 -32.29 -9.48
N PHE A 54 21.10 -31.76 -8.93
CA PHE A 54 22.37 -32.49 -8.82
C PHE A 54 23.20 -32.08 -7.60
N PRO A 55 24.04 -32.97 -7.04
CA PRO A 55 24.90 -32.65 -5.90
C PRO A 55 26.06 -31.72 -6.29
N THR A 56 26.23 -30.65 -5.51
CA THR A 56 27.51 -29.92 -5.39
C THR A 56 28.22 -30.33 -4.09
N GLU A 57 29.45 -29.88 -3.88
CA GLU A 57 30.14 -30.04 -2.60
C GLU A 57 29.44 -29.29 -1.45
N THR A 58 28.64 -28.25 -1.76
CA THR A 58 27.94 -27.40 -0.78
C THR A 58 26.52 -27.89 -0.45
N VAL A 59 25.64 -27.89 -1.44
CA VAL A 59 24.20 -28.24 -1.38
C VAL A 59 23.77 -28.81 -2.74
N TYR A 60 22.64 -29.51 -2.84
CA TYR A 60 22.07 -29.86 -4.15
C TYR A 60 21.61 -28.59 -4.89
N GLY A 61 21.94 -28.47 -6.17
CA GLY A 61 21.54 -27.37 -7.04
C GLY A 61 20.51 -27.80 -8.08
N LEU A 62 19.52 -26.95 -8.37
CA LEU A 62 18.50 -27.15 -9.41
C LEU A 62 18.93 -26.45 -10.69
N GLY A 63 19.45 -27.21 -11.64
CA GLY A 63 20.01 -26.73 -12.90
C GLY A 63 18.99 -26.49 -14.01
N CYS A 64 19.20 -25.40 -14.75
CA CYS A 64 18.68 -25.15 -16.09
C CYS A 64 19.75 -24.43 -16.96
N ASN A 65 19.52 -24.23 -18.25
CA ASN A 65 20.43 -23.48 -19.12
C ASN A 65 20.44 -21.97 -18.79
N ALA A 66 21.59 -21.42 -18.36
CA ALA A 66 21.71 -20.02 -17.94
C ALA A 66 21.59 -18.98 -19.06
N LEU A 67 21.54 -19.40 -20.33
CA LEU A 67 21.37 -18.53 -21.49
C LEU A 67 19.96 -18.61 -22.10
N ASP A 68 19.08 -19.45 -21.56
CA ASP A 68 17.71 -19.66 -22.02
C ASP A 68 16.70 -19.05 -21.03
N PRO A 69 16.02 -17.94 -21.39
CA PRO A 69 15.03 -17.31 -20.52
C PRO A 69 13.88 -18.23 -20.11
N GLU A 70 13.43 -19.15 -20.98
CA GLU A 70 12.30 -20.03 -20.69
C GLU A 70 12.69 -21.14 -19.71
N ALA A 71 13.90 -21.69 -19.86
CA ALA A 71 14.47 -22.62 -18.89
C ALA A 71 14.68 -21.96 -17.51
N ILE A 72 15.05 -20.68 -17.49
CA ILE A 72 15.20 -19.91 -16.25
C ILE A 72 13.84 -19.66 -15.57
N THR A 73 12.78 -19.30 -16.31
CA THR A 73 11.43 -19.10 -15.73
C THR A 73 10.95 -20.37 -15.01
N LYS A 74 11.19 -21.56 -15.58
CA LYS A 74 10.86 -22.85 -14.92
C LYS A 74 11.56 -23.05 -13.58
N VAL A 75 12.78 -22.51 -13.39
CA VAL A 75 13.48 -22.54 -12.09
C VAL A 75 12.89 -21.54 -11.09
N PHE A 76 12.27 -20.46 -11.53
CA PHE A 76 11.50 -19.58 -10.64
C PHE A 76 10.13 -20.21 -10.28
N GLU A 77 9.43 -20.80 -11.25
CA GLU A 77 8.15 -21.51 -11.09
C GLU A 77 8.27 -22.70 -10.13
N ALA A 78 9.13 -23.68 -10.44
CA ALA A 78 9.28 -24.92 -9.66
C ALA A 78 9.82 -24.70 -8.24
N LYS A 79 10.41 -23.53 -7.97
CA LYS A 79 10.90 -23.13 -6.64
C LYS A 79 9.96 -22.23 -5.85
N GLU A 80 8.88 -21.72 -6.47
CA GLU A 80 8.03 -20.66 -5.90
C GLU A 80 8.89 -19.47 -5.44
N ARG A 81 9.73 -18.98 -6.35
CA ARG A 81 10.78 -17.98 -6.11
C ARG A 81 10.41 -16.65 -6.77
N PRO A 82 10.60 -15.50 -6.09
CA PRO A 82 10.34 -14.19 -6.68
C PRO A 82 11.36 -13.86 -7.77
N LEU A 83 10.90 -13.26 -8.87
CA LEU A 83 11.73 -12.84 -10.01
C LEU A 83 12.78 -11.74 -9.67
N THR A 84 12.74 -11.23 -8.44
CA THR A 84 13.63 -10.19 -7.90
C THR A 84 14.89 -10.72 -7.20
N ASP A 85 15.08 -12.05 -7.08
CA ASP A 85 16.27 -12.67 -6.49
C ASP A 85 17.12 -13.42 -7.54
N PRO A 86 18.32 -12.92 -7.93
CA PRO A 86 19.09 -13.45 -9.07
C PRO A 86 19.61 -14.88 -8.87
N LEU A 87 20.02 -15.54 -9.96
CA LEU A 87 20.52 -16.91 -9.94
C LEU A 87 22.05 -17.00 -10.01
N ILE A 88 22.61 -18.05 -9.40
CA ILE A 88 24.04 -18.38 -9.52
C ILE A 88 24.24 -19.26 -10.76
N THR A 89 25.23 -18.93 -11.56
CA THR A 89 25.63 -19.69 -12.76
C THR A 89 26.83 -20.58 -12.44
N HIS A 90 26.69 -21.88 -12.69
CA HIS A 90 27.78 -22.85 -12.64
C HIS A 90 28.45 -23.01 -14.01
N VAL A 91 29.79 -23.00 -14.00
CA VAL A 91 30.68 -23.21 -15.15
C VAL A 91 31.77 -24.23 -14.79
N THR A 92 32.47 -24.79 -15.77
CA THR A 92 33.65 -25.65 -15.55
C THR A 92 34.97 -24.99 -15.97
N ASP A 93 34.94 -24.00 -16.87
CA ASP A 93 36.09 -23.18 -17.25
C ASP A 93 35.87 -21.71 -16.82
N PRO A 94 36.80 -21.09 -16.05
CA PRO A 94 36.78 -19.66 -15.76
C PRO A 94 36.61 -18.75 -16.99
N ASN A 95 37.10 -19.14 -18.17
CA ASN A 95 36.93 -18.38 -19.41
C ASN A 95 35.45 -18.22 -19.80
N ILE A 96 34.58 -19.17 -19.43
CA ILE A 96 33.13 -19.08 -19.65
C ILE A 96 32.54 -17.98 -18.76
N ALA A 97 32.95 -17.89 -17.49
CA ALA A 97 32.55 -16.82 -16.59
C ALA A 97 33.08 -15.44 -17.04
N PHE A 98 34.33 -15.35 -17.50
CA PHE A 98 34.84 -14.14 -18.16
C PHE A 98 34.06 -13.75 -19.42
N GLY A 99 33.44 -14.73 -20.10
CA GLY A 99 32.49 -14.46 -21.18
C GLY A 99 31.11 -13.97 -20.71
N LEU A 100 30.74 -14.16 -19.44
CA LEU A 100 29.48 -13.72 -18.82
C LEU A 100 29.64 -12.38 -18.06
N TRP A 101 30.86 -11.92 -17.82
CA TRP A 101 31.17 -10.64 -17.19
C TRP A 101 31.70 -9.58 -18.18
N ASP A 102 31.37 -8.30 -17.99
CA ASP A 102 31.85 -7.19 -18.84
C ASP A 102 33.17 -6.58 -18.35
N ALA A 103 34.08 -7.42 -17.84
CA ALA A 103 35.29 -6.98 -17.12
C ALA A 103 36.46 -6.50 -18.03
N VAL A 104 36.27 -6.42 -19.35
CA VAL A 104 37.34 -6.14 -20.33
C VAL A 104 37.37 -4.66 -20.74
N ASP A 105 38.53 -3.99 -20.60
CA ASP A 105 38.71 -2.60 -21.10
C ASP A 105 38.86 -2.58 -22.63
N LYS A 106 37.71 -2.51 -23.30
CA LYS A 106 37.54 -2.42 -24.75
C LYS A 106 38.24 -1.21 -25.39
N ALA A 107 38.67 -0.21 -24.62
CA ALA A 107 39.36 0.97 -25.13
C ALA A 107 40.89 0.85 -25.13
N LYS A 108 41.47 -0.05 -24.33
CA LYS A 108 42.94 -0.21 -24.18
C LYS A 108 43.50 -1.54 -24.64
N ASN A 109 42.65 -2.57 -24.78
CA ASN A 109 43.07 -3.92 -25.16
C ASN A 109 44.07 -4.56 -24.15
N THR A 110 43.99 -4.13 -22.89
CA THR A 110 44.72 -4.64 -21.72
C THR A 110 43.71 -5.19 -20.71
N ALA A 111 44.17 -6.03 -19.77
CA ALA A 111 43.33 -6.40 -18.63
C ALA A 111 42.95 -5.17 -17.79
N SER A 112 41.76 -5.20 -17.20
CA SER A 112 41.39 -4.26 -16.14
C SER A 112 41.84 -4.83 -14.78
N PRO A 113 42.08 -3.99 -13.76
CA PRO A 113 42.33 -4.49 -12.40
C PRO A 113 41.18 -5.37 -11.86
N GLU A 114 39.95 -5.10 -12.30
CA GLU A 114 38.76 -5.93 -12.02
C GLU A 114 38.90 -7.35 -12.58
N ALA A 115 39.36 -7.48 -13.82
CA ALA A 115 39.62 -8.78 -14.46
C ALA A 115 40.82 -9.52 -13.85
N GLU A 116 41.84 -8.80 -13.39
CA GLU A 116 42.99 -9.39 -12.70
C GLU A 116 42.62 -9.91 -11.30
N ALA A 117 41.83 -9.14 -10.54
CA ALA A 117 41.29 -9.58 -9.25
C ALA A 117 40.35 -10.78 -9.40
N LEU A 118 39.44 -10.76 -10.38
CA LEU A 118 38.58 -11.90 -10.70
C LEU A 118 39.39 -13.14 -11.09
N ARG A 119 40.46 -12.98 -11.89
CA ARG A 119 41.30 -14.11 -12.32
C ARG A 119 42.02 -14.73 -11.13
N ALA A 120 42.64 -13.91 -10.27
CA ALA A 120 43.30 -14.40 -9.07
C ALA A 120 42.32 -15.17 -8.15
N LEU A 121 41.11 -14.65 -7.96
CA LEU A 121 40.09 -15.32 -7.14
C LEU A 121 39.58 -16.63 -7.78
N CYS A 122 39.46 -16.71 -9.10
CA CYS A 122 39.21 -17.98 -9.79
C CYS A 122 40.37 -18.97 -9.58
N GLU A 123 41.61 -18.55 -9.81
CA GLU A 123 42.80 -19.42 -9.67
C GLU A 123 43.04 -19.89 -8.22
N CYS A 124 42.64 -19.10 -7.22
CA CYS A 124 42.72 -19.47 -5.80
C CYS A 124 41.60 -20.42 -5.33
N PHE A 125 40.39 -20.32 -5.88
CA PHE A 125 39.18 -20.90 -5.26
C PHE A 125 38.26 -21.70 -6.19
N TRP A 126 38.54 -21.80 -7.49
CA TRP A 126 37.79 -22.62 -8.44
C TRP A 126 38.62 -23.82 -8.94
N PRO A 127 38.04 -25.03 -9.04
CA PRO A 127 36.67 -25.36 -8.66
C PRO A 127 36.48 -25.49 -7.14
N GLY A 128 35.40 -24.93 -6.59
CA GLY A 128 35.16 -24.87 -5.15
C GLY A 128 34.01 -23.96 -4.68
N PRO A 129 33.95 -23.68 -3.35
CA PRO A 129 32.80 -23.07 -2.70
C PRO A 129 32.75 -21.53 -2.73
N LEU A 130 33.48 -20.86 -3.62
CA LEU A 130 33.40 -19.40 -3.80
C LEU A 130 32.54 -19.04 -5.01
N THR A 131 31.51 -18.22 -4.81
CA THR A 131 30.74 -17.55 -5.85
C THR A 131 31.27 -16.12 -6.03
N LEU A 132 31.59 -15.74 -7.26
CA LEU A 132 32.06 -14.41 -7.63
C LEU A 132 30.95 -13.65 -8.37
N VAL A 133 30.78 -12.37 -8.03
CA VAL A 133 29.75 -11.48 -8.59
C VAL A 133 30.43 -10.27 -9.21
N ALA A 134 30.24 -10.07 -10.51
CA ALA A 134 30.80 -8.93 -11.26
C ALA A 134 29.78 -8.42 -12.29
N ARG A 135 30.05 -7.25 -12.89
CA ARG A 135 29.15 -6.63 -13.88
C ARG A 135 28.90 -7.59 -15.04
N ALA A 136 27.64 -7.79 -15.41
CA ALA A 136 27.26 -8.76 -16.44
C ALA A 136 27.55 -8.28 -17.87
N ALA A 137 27.91 -9.21 -18.74
CA ALA A 137 28.01 -8.98 -20.18
C ALA A 137 26.61 -8.86 -20.83
N PRO A 138 26.44 -8.07 -21.91
CA PRO A 138 25.13 -7.87 -22.57
C PRO A 138 24.44 -9.12 -23.14
N LYS A 139 25.10 -10.29 -23.12
CA LYS A 139 24.55 -11.58 -23.55
C LYS A 139 23.83 -12.36 -22.44
N VAL A 140 23.91 -11.89 -21.19
CA VAL A 140 23.30 -12.55 -20.03
C VAL A 140 21.81 -12.19 -19.96
N PRO A 141 20.88 -13.17 -19.86
CA PRO A 141 19.44 -12.88 -19.76
C PRO A 141 19.09 -11.97 -18.56
N PRO A 142 18.27 -10.91 -18.73
CA PRO A 142 17.86 -10.04 -17.62
C PRO A 142 17.21 -10.77 -16.44
N ILE A 143 16.45 -11.83 -16.73
CA ILE A 143 15.79 -12.71 -15.74
C ILE A 143 16.79 -13.49 -14.87
N LEU A 144 17.96 -13.85 -15.39
CA LEU A 144 19.03 -14.49 -14.60
C LEU A 144 19.59 -13.53 -13.53
N MET A 145 19.63 -12.24 -13.87
CA MET A 145 20.22 -11.15 -13.08
C MET A 145 19.21 -10.45 -12.16
N ALA A 146 17.91 -10.80 -12.23
CA ALA A 146 16.84 -10.08 -11.54
C ALA A 146 16.90 -8.54 -11.76
N GLY A 147 17.30 -8.10 -12.95
CA GLY A 147 17.48 -6.68 -13.28
C GLY A 147 18.69 -5.98 -12.64
N THR A 148 19.47 -6.63 -11.77
CA THR A 148 20.57 -5.99 -11.01
C THR A 148 21.76 -5.51 -11.87
N GLY A 149 21.94 -6.06 -13.07
CA GLY A 149 23.07 -5.78 -13.95
C GLY A 149 24.39 -6.48 -13.57
N PHE A 150 24.36 -7.38 -12.58
CA PHE A 150 25.49 -8.21 -12.17
C PHE A 150 25.19 -9.69 -12.44
N CYS A 151 26.23 -10.48 -12.70
CA CYS A 151 26.12 -11.93 -12.90
C CYS A 151 26.96 -12.66 -11.84
N ALA A 152 26.32 -13.56 -11.10
CA ALA A 152 26.96 -14.43 -10.13
C ALA A 152 27.43 -15.72 -10.82
N CYS A 153 28.73 -16.00 -10.81
CA CYS A 153 29.31 -17.23 -11.36
C CYS A 153 30.07 -18.02 -10.29
N ARG A 154 30.17 -19.34 -10.47
CA ARG A 154 30.95 -20.28 -9.64
C ARG A 154 31.39 -21.46 -10.49
N SER A 155 32.53 -22.07 -10.17
CA SER A 155 32.86 -23.42 -10.63
C SER A 155 32.72 -24.39 -9.45
N PRO A 156 31.71 -25.28 -9.40
CA PRO A 156 31.57 -26.25 -8.30
C PRO A 156 32.66 -27.33 -8.35
N GLY A 157 33.07 -27.82 -7.19
CA GLY A 157 34.09 -28.86 -6.99
C GLY A 157 33.59 -30.30 -7.05
N HIS A 158 32.28 -30.55 -7.15
CA HIS A 158 31.75 -31.92 -7.16
C HIS A 158 31.97 -32.62 -8.52
N PRO A 159 32.49 -33.87 -8.55
CA PRO A 159 32.70 -34.59 -9.81
C PRO A 159 31.44 -34.73 -10.67
N LEU A 160 30.29 -35.02 -10.05
CA LEU A 160 29.00 -35.09 -10.75
C LEU A 160 28.51 -33.72 -11.25
N SER A 161 28.80 -32.62 -10.54
CA SER A 161 28.51 -31.27 -11.02
C SER A 161 29.31 -30.94 -12.28
N ILE A 162 30.62 -31.17 -12.25
CA ILE A 162 31.54 -30.91 -13.36
C ILE A 162 31.13 -31.74 -14.58
N ALA A 163 30.94 -33.05 -14.38
CA ALA A 163 30.51 -33.96 -15.45
C ALA A 163 29.15 -33.59 -16.05
N LEU A 164 28.20 -33.07 -15.27
CA LEU A 164 26.91 -32.60 -15.78
C LEU A 164 27.02 -31.30 -16.59
N ILE A 165 27.82 -30.33 -16.12
CA ILE A 165 28.05 -29.07 -16.84
C ILE A 165 28.75 -29.34 -18.18
N ASP A 166 29.78 -30.20 -18.19
CA ASP A 166 30.48 -30.59 -19.40
C ASP A 166 29.58 -31.43 -20.34
N ALA A 167 28.73 -32.30 -19.79
CA ALA A 167 27.74 -33.06 -20.57
C ALA A 167 26.62 -32.16 -21.15
N ALA A 168 26.28 -31.05 -20.50
CA ALA A 168 25.34 -30.04 -20.99
C ALA A 168 25.98 -29.09 -22.01
N GLY A 169 27.29 -28.80 -21.91
CA GLY A 169 28.03 -27.94 -22.85
C GLY A 169 27.57 -26.47 -22.85
N VAL A 170 26.82 -26.05 -21.84
CA VAL A 170 26.29 -24.71 -21.62
C VAL A 170 26.44 -24.33 -20.14
N PRO A 171 26.61 -23.04 -19.79
CA PRO A 171 26.59 -22.62 -18.39
C PRO A 171 25.22 -22.94 -17.76
N ILE A 172 25.22 -23.49 -16.55
CA ILE A 172 24.00 -23.96 -15.87
C ILE A 172 23.60 -22.97 -14.78
N ALA A 173 22.40 -22.40 -14.82
CA ALA A 173 21.85 -21.64 -13.70
C ALA A 173 21.38 -22.63 -12.63
N ALA A 174 22.01 -22.58 -11.45
CA ALA A 174 21.91 -23.62 -10.42
C ALA A 174 21.81 -23.03 -8.99
N PRO A 175 20.70 -22.36 -8.64
CA PRO A 175 20.37 -22.11 -7.23
C PRO A 175 20.16 -23.44 -6.47
N SER A 176 20.07 -23.38 -5.14
CA SER A 176 19.78 -24.56 -4.30
C SER A 176 18.47 -25.27 -4.70
N ALA A 177 18.36 -26.58 -4.54
CA ALA A 177 17.24 -27.40 -5.02
C ALA A 177 16.09 -27.57 -4.01
N ASN A 178 15.68 -26.48 -3.36
CA ASN A 178 14.61 -26.43 -2.35
C ASN A 178 13.56 -25.35 -2.69
N LYS A 179 12.34 -25.46 -2.18
CA LYS A 179 11.34 -24.37 -2.29
C LYS A 179 11.85 -23.10 -1.60
N PHE A 180 11.46 -21.92 -2.09
CA PHE A 180 11.99 -20.65 -1.61
C PHE A 180 11.71 -20.45 -0.11
N GLY A 181 12.67 -19.84 0.61
CA GLY A 181 12.64 -19.70 2.08
C GLY A 181 12.96 -20.97 2.87
N HIS A 182 12.55 -22.16 2.40
CA HIS A 182 12.74 -23.46 3.07
C HIS A 182 14.23 -23.85 3.23
N VAL A 183 14.53 -24.81 4.12
CA VAL A 183 15.89 -25.22 4.48
C VAL A 183 16.64 -25.84 3.29
N SER A 184 17.92 -25.50 3.11
CA SER A 184 18.74 -25.98 1.98
C SER A 184 18.89 -27.52 1.91
N PRO A 185 18.99 -28.13 0.72
CA PRO A 185 19.04 -29.59 0.55
C PRO A 185 20.48 -30.10 0.42
N THR A 186 20.84 -31.15 1.16
CA THR A 186 22.18 -31.76 1.15
C THR A 186 22.19 -33.23 0.72
N ARG A 187 21.01 -33.83 0.52
CA ARG A 187 20.77 -35.22 0.06
C ARG A 187 19.69 -35.22 -1.03
N SER A 188 19.67 -36.22 -1.91
CA SER A 188 18.64 -36.38 -2.96
C SER A 188 17.20 -36.39 -2.41
N SER A 189 17.00 -37.04 -1.26
CA SER A 189 15.71 -37.07 -0.54
C SER A 189 15.21 -35.69 -0.13
N HIS A 190 16.08 -34.74 0.22
CA HIS A 190 15.67 -33.38 0.58
C HIS A 190 15.12 -32.62 -0.65
N VAL A 191 15.61 -32.95 -1.85
CA VAL A 191 15.10 -32.41 -3.11
C VAL A 191 13.77 -33.07 -3.48
N TRP A 192 13.66 -34.38 -3.27
CA TRP A 192 12.41 -35.13 -3.48
C TRP A 192 11.27 -34.61 -2.60
N ASP A 193 11.53 -34.41 -1.30
CA ASP A 193 10.52 -33.91 -0.35
C ASP A 193 9.89 -32.58 -0.80
N ASP A 194 10.72 -31.66 -1.33
CA ASP A 194 10.32 -30.33 -1.81
C ASP A 194 9.72 -30.31 -3.23
N LEU A 195 10.29 -31.09 -4.16
CA LEU A 195 10.08 -30.94 -5.61
C LEU A 195 9.44 -32.16 -6.32
N LYS A 196 9.03 -33.22 -5.60
CA LYS A 196 8.37 -34.42 -6.16
C LYS A 196 7.20 -34.17 -7.13
N HIS A 197 6.53 -33.03 -7.03
CA HIS A 197 5.38 -32.65 -7.86
C HIS A 197 5.75 -31.78 -9.08
N GLU A 198 7.03 -31.49 -9.31
CA GLU A 198 7.53 -30.67 -10.41
C GLU A 198 8.31 -31.51 -11.44
N ASP A 199 8.45 -31.04 -12.68
CA ASP A 199 9.17 -31.74 -13.76
C ASP A 199 10.71 -31.63 -13.59
N VAL A 200 11.24 -32.31 -12.56
CA VAL A 200 12.65 -32.30 -12.17
C VAL A 200 13.24 -33.70 -12.23
N TRP A 201 14.39 -33.86 -12.89
CA TRP A 201 15.19 -35.07 -12.80
C TRP A 201 16.23 -34.91 -11.68
N ILE A 202 16.19 -35.77 -10.67
CA ILE A 202 17.06 -35.70 -9.50
C ILE A 202 18.15 -36.76 -9.66
N VAL A 203 19.41 -36.32 -9.81
CA VAL A 203 20.57 -37.21 -9.97
C VAL A 203 20.93 -37.83 -8.62
N GLU A 204 20.93 -39.16 -8.56
CA GLU A 204 21.38 -39.92 -7.38
C GLU A 204 22.79 -40.48 -7.57
N GLU A 205 23.61 -40.31 -6.52
CA GLU A 205 24.95 -40.89 -6.38
C GLU A 205 24.82 -42.30 -5.77
N GLU A 206 25.38 -43.31 -6.43
CA GLU A 206 25.33 -44.68 -5.92
C GLU A 206 26.24 -44.85 -4.69
N PRO A 207 25.82 -45.62 -3.67
CA PRO A 207 26.66 -45.86 -2.50
C PRO A 207 27.96 -46.58 -2.91
N SER A 208 29.09 -45.94 -2.65
CA SER A 208 30.42 -46.43 -3.01
C SER A 208 30.70 -47.79 -2.38
N ARG A 209 30.84 -48.83 -3.21
CA ARG A 209 31.11 -50.22 -2.77
C ARG A 209 32.44 -50.32 -2.02
N GLY A 210 32.40 -50.42 -0.68
CA GLY A 210 33.64 -50.71 0.07
C GLY A 210 33.69 -50.58 1.60
N HIS A 211 32.59 -50.61 2.35
CA HIS A 211 32.64 -50.73 3.83
C HIS A 211 31.57 -51.71 4.36
N GLU A 212 31.91 -52.48 5.41
CA GLU A 212 31.22 -53.73 5.78
C GLU A 212 30.49 -53.68 7.15
N THR A 213 29.44 -52.87 7.30
CA THR A 213 28.43 -53.04 8.38
C THR A 213 27.08 -52.41 8.02
N GLU A 214 25.98 -53.14 8.17
CA GLU A 214 24.61 -52.64 7.87
C GLU A 214 24.10 -51.56 8.84
N ALA A 215 24.74 -51.40 10.01
CA ALA A 215 24.38 -50.37 10.99
C ALA A 215 24.92 -48.98 10.61
N ASP A 216 26.20 -48.91 10.21
CA ASP A 216 26.91 -47.67 9.91
C ASP A 216 26.59 -47.16 8.49
N ALA A 217 26.30 -48.08 7.56
CA ALA A 217 25.96 -47.80 6.16
C ALA A 217 24.70 -46.93 5.93
N LYS A 218 23.96 -46.56 6.99
CA LYS A 218 22.82 -45.62 6.90
C LYS A 218 23.17 -44.16 7.21
N ALA A 219 24.37 -43.86 7.70
CA ALA A 219 24.73 -42.52 8.15
C ALA A 219 25.44 -41.67 7.07
N GLU A 220 26.56 -42.14 6.51
CA GLU A 220 27.63 -41.24 6.04
C GLU A 220 27.73 -40.95 4.52
N THR A 221 27.10 -41.71 3.63
CA THR A 221 27.55 -41.77 2.21
C THR A 221 26.87 -40.85 1.17
N ASN A 222 25.74 -40.19 1.47
CA ASN A 222 24.96 -39.42 0.46
C ASN A 222 24.79 -37.91 0.77
N CYS A 223 25.65 -37.31 1.61
CA CYS A 223 25.56 -35.89 1.99
C CYS A 223 26.63 -35.01 1.31
N CYS A 224 26.30 -33.75 1.02
CA CYS A 224 27.23 -32.76 0.46
C CYS A 224 28.43 -32.49 1.41
N LYS A 225 29.66 -32.62 0.89
CA LYS A 225 30.93 -32.65 1.67
C LYS A 225 31.27 -31.40 2.49
N VAL A 226 30.65 -30.26 2.19
CA VAL A 226 30.77 -28.98 2.92
C VAL A 226 29.47 -28.66 3.66
N GLY A 227 28.31 -29.14 3.18
CA GLY A 227 27.00 -29.08 3.83
C GLY A 227 26.38 -27.69 4.08
N VAL A 228 27.13 -26.61 3.85
CA VAL A 228 26.65 -25.21 3.90
C VAL A 228 26.83 -24.52 2.54
N GLU A 229 26.09 -23.44 2.27
CA GLU A 229 26.17 -22.76 0.96
C GLU A 229 27.51 -22.07 0.70
N SER A 230 27.77 -21.75 -0.57
CA SER A 230 28.97 -21.04 -1.01
C SER A 230 29.15 -19.66 -0.35
N SER A 231 30.40 -19.27 -0.11
CA SER A 231 30.73 -17.86 0.13
C SER A 231 30.40 -17.06 -1.12
N VAL A 232 29.93 -15.82 -0.97
CA VAL A 232 29.59 -14.95 -2.10
C VAL A 232 30.34 -13.62 -1.98
N ALA A 233 31.21 -13.33 -2.94
CA ALA A 233 31.99 -12.09 -3.00
C ALA A 233 31.68 -11.30 -4.27
N LYS A 234 31.40 -10.00 -4.12
CA LYS A 234 31.24 -9.06 -5.23
C LYS A 234 32.54 -8.29 -5.46
N VAL A 235 32.98 -8.21 -6.71
CA VAL A 235 34.15 -7.43 -7.15
C VAL A 235 33.66 -6.28 -8.01
N GLU A 236 34.09 -5.05 -7.71
CA GLU A 236 33.79 -3.87 -8.53
C GLU A 236 34.85 -2.76 -8.40
N MET A 237 35.02 -1.93 -9.43
CA MET A 237 35.83 -0.71 -9.37
C MET A 237 35.02 0.47 -8.83
N ILE A 238 35.63 1.30 -7.98
CA ILE A 238 35.02 2.43 -7.28
C ILE A 238 35.64 3.76 -7.73
N GLY A 239 34.82 4.82 -7.71
CA GLY A 239 35.23 6.20 -8.03
C GLY A 239 35.22 6.52 -9.53
N GLU A 240 35.10 7.81 -9.86
CA GLU A 240 34.99 8.30 -11.25
C GLU A 240 36.21 7.91 -12.10
N THR A 241 37.40 7.86 -11.48
CA THR A 241 38.66 7.48 -12.14
C THR A 241 38.83 5.97 -12.33
N LYS A 242 38.02 5.13 -11.65
CA LYS A 242 38.15 3.67 -11.58
C LYS A 242 39.57 3.17 -11.27
N THR A 243 40.29 3.89 -10.40
CA THR A 243 41.69 3.57 -10.02
C THR A 243 41.81 2.66 -8.79
N THR A 244 40.73 2.49 -8.04
CA THR A 244 40.66 1.61 -6.87
C THR A 244 39.45 0.68 -6.98
N GLY A 245 39.54 -0.51 -6.40
CA GLY A 245 38.46 -1.49 -6.39
C GLY A 245 38.07 -1.92 -4.98
N ARG A 246 36.96 -2.67 -4.89
CA ARG A 246 36.49 -3.29 -3.66
C ARG A 246 36.06 -4.74 -3.90
N VAL A 247 36.38 -5.61 -2.95
CA VAL A 247 35.82 -6.95 -2.84
C VAL A 247 34.95 -7.02 -1.60
N THR A 248 33.64 -7.06 -1.81
CA THR A 248 32.64 -7.12 -0.73
C THR A 248 32.18 -8.56 -0.53
N LEU A 249 32.46 -9.16 0.63
CA LEU A 249 31.87 -10.44 1.03
C LEU A 249 30.41 -10.22 1.45
N LEU A 250 29.50 -10.69 0.61
CA LEU A 250 28.04 -10.56 0.71
C LEU A 250 27.40 -11.69 1.53
N ARG A 251 28.01 -12.89 1.53
CA ARG A 251 27.53 -14.06 2.27
C ARG A 251 28.72 -14.89 2.76
N GLN A 252 28.73 -15.21 4.05
CA GLN A 252 29.72 -16.12 4.64
C GLN A 252 29.40 -17.57 4.26
N GLY A 253 30.45 -18.34 4.00
CA GLY A 253 30.45 -19.77 3.69
C GLY A 253 31.84 -20.34 3.93
N ALA A 254 32.23 -21.40 3.23
CA ALA A 254 33.50 -22.10 3.45
C ALA A 254 34.78 -21.35 3.02
N VAL A 255 34.70 -20.09 2.57
CA VAL A 255 35.85 -19.20 2.30
C VAL A 255 35.69 -17.92 3.13
N SER A 256 36.73 -17.52 3.87
CA SER A 256 36.74 -16.34 4.74
C SER A 256 37.22 -15.07 4.04
N LEU A 257 37.04 -13.91 4.69
CA LEU A 257 37.69 -12.66 4.30
C LEU A 257 39.22 -12.79 4.22
N LYS A 258 39.83 -13.54 5.14
CA LYS A 258 41.29 -13.68 5.25
C LYS A 258 41.86 -14.40 4.04
N ASP A 259 41.18 -15.45 3.58
CA ASP A 259 41.57 -16.20 2.39
C ASP A 259 41.54 -15.30 1.13
N ILE A 260 40.47 -14.50 0.98
CA ILE A 260 40.31 -13.53 -0.12
C ILE A 260 41.44 -12.47 -0.08
N VAL A 261 41.71 -11.90 1.10
CA VAL A 261 42.80 -10.94 1.32
C VAL A 261 44.16 -11.55 0.98
N ASP A 262 44.45 -12.77 1.43
CA ASP A 262 45.75 -13.41 1.23
C ASP A 262 45.93 -13.93 -0.22
N CYS A 263 44.84 -14.23 -0.93
CA CYS A 263 44.86 -14.43 -2.38
C CYS A 263 45.23 -13.12 -3.12
N LEU A 264 44.56 -12.00 -2.81
CA LEU A 264 44.83 -10.70 -3.44
C LEU A 264 46.24 -10.16 -3.11
N LYS A 265 46.79 -10.45 -1.92
CA LYS A 265 48.20 -10.18 -1.60
C LYS A 265 49.15 -10.98 -2.49
N LYS A 266 48.91 -12.28 -2.70
CA LYS A 266 49.73 -13.11 -3.60
C LYS A 266 49.70 -12.62 -5.06
N ALA A 267 48.57 -12.07 -5.49
CA ALA A 267 48.41 -11.44 -6.80
C ALA A 267 48.99 -10.01 -6.91
N GLY A 268 49.49 -9.41 -5.82
CA GLY A 268 49.99 -8.03 -5.80
C GLY A 268 48.90 -6.95 -5.83
N LEU A 269 47.63 -7.31 -5.66
CA LEU A 269 46.47 -6.41 -5.81
C LEU A 269 45.95 -5.81 -4.48
N ALA A 270 46.57 -6.15 -3.35
CA ALA A 270 46.12 -5.74 -2.01
C ALA A 270 46.21 -4.22 -1.73
N GLU A 271 46.99 -3.45 -2.50
CA GLU A 271 47.01 -1.98 -2.44
C GLU A 271 45.98 -1.34 -3.39
N VAL A 272 45.36 -2.13 -4.28
CA VAL A 272 44.39 -1.68 -5.28
C VAL A 272 42.95 -2.02 -4.87
N PHE A 273 42.75 -3.12 -4.15
CA PHE A 273 41.43 -3.62 -3.73
C PHE A 273 41.24 -3.62 -2.21
N GLU A 274 40.27 -2.82 -1.75
CA GLU A 274 39.76 -2.88 -0.37
C GLU A 274 38.89 -4.15 -0.20
N VAL A 275 39.11 -4.94 0.87
CA VAL A 275 38.30 -6.15 1.15
C VAL A 275 37.46 -5.93 2.40
N VAL A 276 36.14 -6.09 2.29
CA VAL A 276 35.16 -5.74 3.33
C VAL A 276 34.08 -6.82 3.44
N ALA A 277 33.60 -7.15 4.65
CA ALA A 277 32.34 -7.89 4.81
C ALA A 277 31.18 -6.95 5.14
N MET A 278 29.99 -7.25 4.61
CA MET A 278 28.78 -6.59 5.08
C MET A 278 28.47 -7.03 6.52
N THR A 279 28.58 -6.11 7.47
CA THR A 279 28.16 -6.31 8.86
C THR A 279 26.76 -5.74 9.09
N LYS A 280 26.00 -6.29 10.05
CA LYS A 280 24.57 -5.96 10.30
C LYS A 280 24.24 -4.48 10.65
N LYS A 281 25.23 -3.58 10.70
CA LYS A 281 25.02 -2.12 10.79
C LYS A 281 24.92 -1.42 9.43
N ALA A 282 25.28 -2.09 8.33
CA ALA A 282 25.37 -1.52 6.98
C ALA A 282 24.20 -1.92 6.05
N THR A 283 23.00 -2.11 6.62
CA THR A 283 21.77 -2.47 5.89
C THR A 283 20.68 -1.41 6.12
N LYS A 284 21.03 -0.14 5.87
CA LYS A 284 20.07 0.99 5.83
C LYS A 284 20.27 1.92 4.62
N ASP A 285 21.15 1.54 3.69
CA ASP A 285 21.38 2.20 2.40
C ASP A 285 21.12 1.23 1.24
N THR A 286 20.80 1.79 0.08
CA THR A 286 20.30 1.11 -1.13
C THR A 286 21.30 0.12 -1.76
N VAL A 287 21.08 -1.17 -1.54
CA VAL A 287 21.68 -2.26 -2.33
C VAL A 287 20.59 -3.26 -2.71
N ALA A 288 20.24 -3.36 -4.00
CA ALA A 288 19.40 -4.45 -4.50
C ALA A 288 20.13 -5.79 -4.33
N ASN A 289 19.41 -6.89 -4.09
CA ASN A 289 19.99 -8.22 -3.82
C ASN A 289 20.89 -8.69 -4.98
N VAL A 290 22.19 -8.41 -4.94
CA VAL A 290 23.13 -8.67 -6.04
C VAL A 290 23.43 -10.17 -6.22
N ALA A 291 23.04 -10.99 -5.24
CA ALA A 291 23.19 -12.44 -5.24
C ALA A 291 22.25 -13.09 -4.19
N PRO A 292 21.87 -14.37 -4.36
CA PRO A 292 20.86 -15.00 -3.51
C PRO A 292 21.27 -15.25 -2.06
N GLY A 293 20.28 -15.26 -1.17
CA GLY A 293 20.47 -15.58 0.25
C GLY A 293 21.02 -14.43 1.12
N GLN A 294 20.75 -13.17 0.75
CA GLN A 294 21.20 -11.99 1.50
C GLN A 294 20.27 -11.63 2.68
N THR A 295 18.99 -12.00 2.64
CA THR A 295 18.01 -11.74 3.72
C THR A 295 18.22 -12.64 4.95
N ILE A 296 17.73 -12.20 6.11
CA ILE A 296 17.99 -12.83 7.42
C ILE A 296 17.22 -14.14 7.60
N ARG A 297 15.94 -14.21 7.16
CA ARG A 297 15.07 -15.40 7.22
C ARG A 297 15.34 -16.44 6.12
N HIS A 298 16.31 -16.20 5.24
CA HIS A 298 16.56 -17.11 4.13
C HIS A 298 17.12 -18.45 4.66
N TYR A 299 16.43 -19.56 4.34
CA TYR A 299 16.74 -20.92 4.81
C TYR A 299 16.49 -21.17 6.32
N SER A 300 15.63 -20.39 6.97
CA SER A 300 15.19 -20.67 8.35
C SER A 300 14.15 -21.80 8.40
N PRO A 301 14.16 -22.67 9.44
CA PRO A 301 13.12 -23.68 9.63
C PRO A 301 11.70 -23.10 9.75
N ASP A 302 10.70 -23.96 9.54
CA ASP A 302 9.29 -23.67 9.82
C ASP A 302 8.98 -23.61 11.31
N ILE A 303 9.76 -24.31 12.14
CA ILE A 303 9.62 -24.35 13.61
C ILE A 303 10.37 -23.17 14.26
N PRO A 304 9.78 -22.49 15.27
CA PRO A 304 10.42 -21.40 16.00
C PRO A 304 11.83 -21.80 16.48
N SER A 305 12.84 -21.00 16.19
CA SER A 305 14.25 -21.38 16.39
C SER A 305 15.00 -20.29 17.16
N PHE A 306 15.81 -20.68 18.16
CA PHE A 306 16.50 -19.73 19.07
C PHE A 306 17.92 -20.15 19.41
N ILE A 307 18.79 -19.17 19.64
CA ILE A 307 20.12 -19.38 20.24
C ILE A 307 20.05 -19.09 21.75
N LEU A 308 20.46 -20.04 22.57
CA LEU A 308 20.59 -19.91 24.02
C LEU A 308 21.95 -19.26 24.34
N SER A 309 21.96 -18.16 25.11
CA SER A 309 23.22 -17.48 25.44
C SER A 309 24.19 -18.36 26.24
N LEU A 310 25.49 -18.05 26.17
CA LEU A 310 26.55 -18.77 26.87
C LEU A 310 26.27 -18.89 28.38
N SER A 311 25.85 -17.78 29.00
CA SER A 311 25.46 -17.71 30.42
C SER A 311 24.32 -18.67 30.77
N LEU A 312 23.33 -18.83 29.89
CA LEU A 312 22.23 -19.77 30.09
C LEU A 312 22.69 -21.23 29.93
N CYS A 313 23.57 -21.49 28.96
CA CYS A 313 24.16 -22.82 28.72
C CYS A 313 25.08 -23.28 29.87
N GLU A 314 25.77 -22.36 30.54
CA GLU A 314 26.72 -22.67 31.62
C GLU A 314 26.09 -22.72 33.02
N ALA A 315 24.95 -22.06 33.24
CA ALA A 315 24.35 -21.91 34.58
C ALA A 315 23.42 -23.07 35.03
N LEU A 316 22.91 -23.91 34.12
CA LEU A 316 21.78 -24.80 34.38
C LEU A 316 22.10 -26.30 34.20
N VAL A 317 22.43 -26.97 35.31
CA VAL A 317 22.63 -28.44 35.36
C VAL A 317 21.29 -29.20 35.32
N GLU A 318 20.24 -28.65 35.93
CA GLU A 318 18.87 -29.16 35.88
C GLU A 318 17.88 -27.97 35.70
N PRO A 319 16.72 -28.16 35.06
CA PRO A 319 15.73 -27.10 34.88
C PRO A 319 15.11 -26.68 36.23
N SER A 320 15.13 -25.38 36.49
CA SER A 320 14.83 -24.74 37.78
C SER A 320 13.35 -24.59 38.12
N SER A 321 12.47 -24.55 37.12
CA SER A 321 11.02 -24.44 37.30
C SER A 321 10.28 -25.54 36.56
N ASP A 322 9.02 -25.78 36.92
CA ASP A 322 8.16 -26.72 36.18
C ASP A 322 7.70 -26.13 34.83
N GLU A 323 7.71 -24.80 34.66
CA GLU A 323 7.50 -24.12 33.37
C GLU A 323 8.68 -24.41 32.40
N ASP A 324 9.92 -24.34 32.87
CA ASP A 324 11.11 -24.73 32.08
C ASP A 324 11.01 -26.19 31.60
N ARG A 325 10.47 -27.07 32.46
CA ARG A 325 10.27 -28.50 32.14
C ARG A 325 9.19 -28.72 31.10
N GLU A 326 8.07 -28.00 31.17
CA GLU A 326 7.01 -28.09 30.15
C GLU A 326 7.49 -27.51 28.80
N LEU A 327 8.25 -26.42 28.82
CA LEU A 327 8.87 -25.84 27.61
C LEU A 327 9.88 -26.80 26.99
N LEU A 328 10.81 -27.35 27.76
CA LEU A 328 11.77 -28.34 27.27
C LEU A 328 11.06 -29.60 26.74
N GLY A 329 10.00 -30.05 27.41
CA GLY A 329 9.20 -31.22 27.00
C GLY A 329 8.54 -31.09 25.62
N ARG A 330 8.48 -29.89 25.04
CA ARG A 330 8.05 -29.63 23.65
C ARG A 330 9.17 -29.12 22.73
N SER A 331 10.40 -28.99 23.24
CA SER A 331 11.55 -28.42 22.51
C SER A 331 12.43 -29.51 21.89
N VAL A 332 12.94 -29.24 20.67
CA VAL A 332 14.00 -30.02 20.03
C VAL A 332 15.34 -29.33 20.27
N LEU A 333 16.34 -30.08 20.76
CA LEU A 333 17.69 -29.57 21.00
C LEU A 333 18.63 -29.99 19.85
N ILE A 334 19.26 -29.00 19.22
CA ILE A 334 20.36 -29.21 18.28
C ILE A 334 21.63 -28.65 18.92
N ASP A 335 22.43 -29.56 19.48
CA ASP A 335 23.63 -29.27 20.27
C ASP A 335 24.88 -29.16 19.38
N PHE A 336 25.95 -28.58 19.92
CA PHE A 336 27.29 -28.59 19.31
C PHE A 336 28.35 -28.78 20.40
N GLY A 337 28.96 -29.96 20.42
CA GLY A 337 30.03 -30.28 21.37
C GLY A 337 29.53 -30.53 22.79
N GLY A 338 28.33 -31.11 22.92
CA GLY A 338 27.72 -31.57 24.16
C GLY A 338 27.34 -30.48 25.17
N ARG A 339 27.08 -29.22 24.75
CA ARG A 339 26.74 -28.11 25.65
C ARG A 339 25.33 -28.26 26.26
N LEU A 340 24.34 -28.69 25.46
CA LEU A 340 22.95 -28.90 25.89
C LEU A 340 22.65 -30.33 26.36
N ARG A 341 23.65 -31.23 26.34
CA ARG A 341 23.52 -32.65 26.68
C ARG A 341 22.85 -32.94 28.03
N ALA A 342 22.97 -32.05 29.01
CA ALA A 342 22.30 -32.18 30.31
C ALA A 342 20.77 -32.15 30.21
N TRP A 343 20.21 -31.41 29.25
CA TRP A 343 18.77 -31.23 29.09
C TRP A 343 18.10 -32.33 28.24
N LYS A 344 18.90 -33.23 27.63
CA LYS A 344 18.41 -34.37 26.83
C LYS A 344 17.30 -35.21 27.49
N PRO A 345 17.28 -35.48 28.82
CA PRO A 345 16.20 -36.23 29.46
C PRO A 345 14.86 -35.48 29.54
N PHE A 346 14.89 -34.15 29.34
CA PHE A 346 13.73 -33.27 29.44
C PHE A 346 13.26 -32.74 28.08
N SER A 347 14.07 -32.88 27.03
CA SER A 347 13.76 -32.47 25.66
C SER A 347 12.91 -33.48 24.90
N LEU A 348 12.04 -33.01 24.01
CA LEU A 348 11.26 -33.86 23.09
C LEU A 348 12.17 -34.67 22.15
N ALA A 349 13.23 -34.04 21.63
CA ALA A 349 14.28 -34.72 20.87
C ALA A 349 15.63 -34.00 21.01
N TYR A 350 16.73 -34.73 20.82
CA TYR A 350 18.11 -34.22 20.92
C TYR A 350 19.00 -34.80 19.82
N ARG A 351 19.77 -33.95 19.14
CA ARG A 351 20.85 -34.33 18.21
C ARG A 351 22.04 -33.39 18.42
N ASP A 352 23.26 -33.93 18.46
CA ASP A 352 24.49 -33.11 18.47
C ASP A 352 25.03 -33.04 17.03
N LEU A 353 25.45 -31.86 16.58
CA LEU A 353 26.04 -31.63 15.26
C LEU A 353 27.49 -32.11 15.19
N SER A 354 28.21 -32.10 16.31
CA SER A 354 29.55 -32.67 16.43
C SER A 354 29.90 -32.84 17.91
N PRO A 355 29.79 -34.07 18.45
CA PRO A 355 30.29 -34.39 19.79
C PRO A 355 31.79 -34.13 19.95
N THR A 356 32.54 -34.09 18.83
CA THR A 356 33.99 -33.85 18.78
C THR A 356 34.38 -32.37 18.77
N ARG A 357 33.41 -31.47 18.51
CA ARG A 357 33.60 -30.03 18.22
C ARG A 357 34.30 -29.73 16.89
N ASP A 358 34.35 -30.68 15.97
CA ASP A 358 34.75 -30.42 14.60
C ASP A 358 33.69 -29.57 13.88
N SER A 359 34.13 -28.43 13.34
CA SER A 359 33.28 -27.57 12.52
C SER A 359 32.93 -28.21 11.18
N SER A 360 33.79 -29.08 10.63
CA SER A 360 33.53 -29.77 9.36
C SER A 360 32.37 -30.76 9.48
N GLU A 361 32.43 -31.66 10.47
CA GLU A 361 31.35 -32.58 10.87
C GLU A 361 30.02 -31.81 11.06
N ALA A 362 30.05 -30.74 11.84
CA ALA A 362 28.86 -29.92 12.10
C ALA A 362 28.32 -29.20 10.84
N THR A 363 29.17 -28.69 9.95
CA THR A 363 28.72 -28.09 8.68
C THR A 363 28.10 -29.10 7.72
N GLN A 364 28.58 -30.35 7.70
CA GLN A 364 27.96 -31.43 6.91
C GLN A 364 26.58 -31.83 7.46
N GLY A 365 26.40 -31.82 8.79
CA GLY A 365 25.17 -32.21 9.45
C GLY A 365 24.09 -31.13 9.57
N VAL A 366 24.42 -29.83 9.51
CA VAL A 366 23.51 -28.76 9.97
C VAL A 366 22.16 -28.72 9.27
N PHE A 367 22.09 -28.73 7.94
CA PHE A 367 20.79 -28.70 7.24
C PHE A 367 19.99 -29.98 7.35
N GLU A 368 20.65 -31.12 7.57
CA GLU A 368 19.97 -32.38 7.87
C GLU A 368 19.38 -32.38 9.29
N ALA A 369 20.09 -31.81 10.27
CA ALA A 369 19.57 -31.66 11.62
C ALA A 369 18.37 -30.71 11.67
N LEU A 370 18.39 -29.60 10.93
CA LEU A 370 17.25 -28.69 10.81
C LEU A 370 16.04 -29.38 10.16
N ARG A 371 16.21 -30.01 8.99
CA ARG A 371 15.15 -30.81 8.31
C ARG A 371 14.73 -32.07 9.05
N TRP A 372 15.48 -32.52 10.05
CA TRP A 372 15.10 -33.59 10.97
C TRP A 372 14.22 -33.06 12.10
N ALA A 373 14.56 -31.92 12.70
CA ALA A 373 13.77 -31.29 13.74
C ALA A 373 12.36 -30.90 13.26
N GLU A 374 12.24 -30.44 12.01
CA GLU A 374 10.95 -30.16 11.34
C GLU A 374 10.02 -31.38 11.21
N ARG A 375 10.56 -32.61 11.33
CA ARG A 375 9.78 -33.87 11.27
C ARG A 375 9.41 -34.44 12.63
N ILE A 376 9.76 -33.76 13.73
CA ILE A 376 9.42 -34.20 15.08
C ILE A 376 8.00 -33.72 15.43
N GLU A 377 7.03 -34.63 15.34
CA GLU A 377 5.64 -34.34 15.74
C GLU A 377 5.58 -33.83 17.19
N GLY A 378 4.85 -32.73 17.41
CA GLY A 378 4.72 -32.08 18.71
C GLY A 378 5.84 -31.08 19.07
N ALA A 379 6.87 -30.91 18.22
CA ALA A 379 7.91 -29.91 18.42
C ALA A 379 7.35 -28.48 18.31
N SER A 380 7.51 -27.69 19.37
CA SER A 380 7.06 -26.29 19.44
C SER A 380 8.17 -25.27 19.22
N GLN A 381 9.44 -25.66 19.43
CA GLN A 381 10.62 -24.83 19.18
C GLN A 381 11.91 -25.67 19.02
N ILE A 382 12.91 -25.12 18.34
CA ILE A 382 14.27 -25.63 18.18
C ILE A 382 15.22 -24.72 18.99
N LEU A 383 16.10 -25.32 19.80
CA LEU A 383 17.09 -24.59 20.59
C LEU A 383 18.52 -25.01 20.22
N PHE A 384 19.38 -24.01 19.98
CA PHE A 384 20.82 -24.16 19.74
C PHE A 384 21.62 -23.54 20.89
N PRO A 385 22.81 -24.07 21.25
CA PRO A 385 23.74 -23.33 22.10
C PRO A 385 24.40 -22.20 21.32
N GLU A 386 24.68 -21.07 21.97
CA GLU A 386 25.56 -20.05 21.39
C GLU A 386 26.95 -20.64 21.15
N ILE A 387 27.39 -20.62 19.89
CA ILE A 387 28.75 -21.05 19.52
C ILE A 387 29.68 -19.85 19.74
N SER A 388 30.60 -19.99 20.68
CA SER A 388 31.71 -19.06 20.91
C SER A 388 32.96 -19.79 21.41
N GLY A 389 34.13 -19.23 21.13
CA GLY A 389 35.42 -19.67 21.66
C GLY A 389 36.62 -18.94 21.04
N GLU A 390 37.75 -18.91 21.76
CA GLU A 390 38.96 -18.13 21.39
C GLU A 390 39.73 -18.64 20.14
N ALA A 391 39.20 -19.63 19.42
CA ALA A 391 39.74 -20.15 18.17
C ALA A 391 38.96 -19.71 16.90
N GLU A 392 37.86 -18.96 17.06
CA GLU A 392 36.92 -18.69 15.95
C GLU A 392 37.38 -17.65 14.92
N GLN A 393 38.40 -16.83 15.20
CA GLN A 393 38.77 -15.71 14.31
C GLN A 393 39.34 -16.13 12.94
N ASP A 394 39.79 -17.39 12.80
CA ASP A 394 40.52 -17.89 11.62
C ASP A 394 39.89 -19.12 10.93
N ASN A 395 38.78 -19.68 11.43
CA ASN A 395 38.16 -20.89 10.85
C ASN A 395 36.90 -20.55 10.03
N ALA A 396 37.01 -20.63 8.70
CA ALA A 396 35.91 -20.33 7.76
C ALA A 396 34.65 -21.21 7.98
N LEU A 397 34.80 -22.49 8.32
CA LEU A 397 33.66 -23.39 8.55
C LEU A 397 32.95 -23.10 9.88
N ALA A 398 33.70 -22.74 10.93
CA ALA A 398 33.11 -22.30 12.20
C ALA A 398 32.29 -21.00 12.01
N LEU A 399 32.85 -20.03 11.27
CA LEU A 399 32.15 -18.78 10.92
C LEU A 399 30.92 -19.03 10.04
N ALA A 400 30.98 -19.98 9.10
CA ALA A 400 29.84 -20.38 8.29
C ALA A 400 28.73 -21.03 9.14
N LEU A 401 29.06 -22.00 9.99
CA LEU A 401 28.13 -22.65 10.92
C LEU A 401 27.43 -21.63 11.82
N LYS A 402 28.20 -20.67 12.36
CA LYS A 402 27.70 -19.58 13.20
C LYS A 402 26.72 -18.67 12.46
N ASP A 403 27.02 -18.28 11.21
CA ASP A 403 26.08 -17.52 10.36
C ASP A 403 24.84 -18.34 9.99
N ARG A 404 24.96 -19.65 9.72
CA ARG A 404 23.81 -20.53 9.46
C ARG A 404 22.86 -20.63 10.66
N LEU A 405 23.36 -20.95 11.86
CA LEU A 405 22.52 -21.03 13.06
C LEU A 405 21.93 -19.65 13.43
N THR A 406 22.69 -18.57 13.23
CA THR A 406 22.19 -17.20 13.41
C THR A 406 21.02 -16.90 12.46
N ARG A 407 21.03 -17.38 11.20
CA ARG A 407 19.92 -17.22 10.26
C ARG A 407 18.73 -18.12 10.60
N ALA A 408 18.99 -19.38 10.96
CA ALA A 408 17.94 -20.31 11.42
C ALA A 408 17.17 -19.71 12.61
N ALA A 409 17.86 -19.15 13.59
CA ALA A 409 17.27 -18.45 14.73
C ALA A 409 16.78 -17.01 14.44
N SER A 410 16.74 -16.57 13.17
CA SER A 410 16.39 -15.19 12.76
C SER A 410 17.19 -14.08 13.47
N GLY A 411 18.37 -14.40 14.01
CA GLY A 411 19.21 -13.51 14.81
C GLY A 411 18.84 -13.39 16.29
N VAL A 412 17.89 -14.19 16.80
CA VAL A 412 17.41 -14.12 18.18
C VAL A 412 18.29 -14.97 19.11
N VAL A 413 19.04 -14.29 19.98
CA VAL A 413 19.68 -14.87 21.17
C VAL A 413 18.79 -14.62 22.39
N VAL A 414 18.61 -15.61 23.26
CA VAL A 414 17.77 -15.54 24.47
C VAL A 414 18.56 -15.88 25.72
N ASP A 415 18.25 -15.17 26.81
CA ASP A 415 18.89 -15.35 28.13
C ASP A 415 18.02 -16.14 29.11
N SER A 416 16.83 -16.58 28.68
CA SER A 416 15.97 -17.53 29.42
C SER A 416 15.04 -18.30 28.47
N LEU A 417 14.58 -19.49 28.88
CA LEU A 417 13.71 -20.35 28.06
C LEU A 417 12.33 -19.71 27.78
N GLY A 418 11.72 -19.09 28.79
CA GLY A 418 10.43 -18.42 28.65
C GLY A 418 10.45 -17.16 27.77
N GLU A 419 11.62 -16.59 27.48
CA GLU A 419 11.73 -15.40 26.65
C GLU A 419 11.60 -15.71 25.14
N GLY A 420 12.07 -16.88 24.69
CA GLY A 420 12.06 -17.27 23.28
C GLY A 420 10.66 -17.23 22.67
N MET A 421 9.72 -18.00 23.22
CA MET A 421 8.33 -18.00 22.74
C MET A 421 7.64 -16.64 22.87
N ASN A 422 7.95 -15.84 23.90
CA ASN A 422 7.39 -14.49 24.07
C ASN A 422 7.94 -13.46 23.06
N ARG A 423 9.20 -13.60 22.63
CA ARG A 423 9.77 -12.82 21.52
C ARG A 423 9.26 -13.33 20.17
N TYR A 424 9.06 -14.64 20.01
CA TYR A 424 8.59 -15.22 18.74
C TYR A 424 7.12 -14.96 18.44
N THR A 425 6.21 -15.07 19.42
CA THR A 425 4.80 -14.71 19.17
C THR A 425 4.67 -13.28 18.66
N LYS A 426 5.39 -12.34 19.26
CA LYS A 426 5.51 -10.95 18.79
C LYS A 426 6.17 -10.82 17.41
N SER A 427 7.25 -11.56 17.15
CA SER A 427 7.96 -11.46 15.86
C SER A 427 7.24 -12.16 14.71
N ASN A 428 6.46 -13.21 14.96
CA ASN A 428 5.73 -13.94 13.92
C ASN A 428 4.40 -13.27 13.57
N GLN A 429 3.75 -12.56 14.51
CA GLN A 429 2.74 -11.54 14.20
C GLN A 429 3.26 -10.48 13.22
N ALA A 430 4.57 -10.15 13.29
CA ALA A 430 5.21 -9.21 12.38
C ALA A 430 5.80 -9.83 11.10
N ASN A 431 5.74 -11.15 10.89
CA ASN A 431 6.44 -11.83 9.78
C ASN A 431 5.64 -12.91 9.04
N THR A 432 4.40 -13.20 9.42
CA THR A 432 3.45 -13.87 8.50
C THR A 432 3.28 -13.06 7.21
N LYS A 433 3.38 -11.72 7.29
CA LYS A 433 3.50 -10.78 6.15
C LYS A 433 4.55 -11.18 5.10
N ASP A 434 5.63 -11.88 5.49
CA ASP A 434 6.85 -12.02 4.67
C ASP A 434 6.97 -13.39 3.95
N ARG A 435 6.09 -14.36 4.25
CA ARG A 435 6.09 -15.69 3.60
C ARG A 435 5.09 -15.83 2.44
N GLN A 436 3.97 -15.11 2.46
CA GLN A 436 2.92 -15.21 1.42
C GLN A 436 3.33 -14.57 0.08
N THR A 437 4.28 -13.65 0.08
CA THR A 437 4.69 -12.81 -1.07
C THR A 437 5.41 -13.55 -2.21
N ASN A 438 5.73 -14.84 -2.06
CA ASN A 438 6.59 -15.57 -3.00
C ASN A 438 5.88 -16.67 -3.83
N LEU A 439 4.61 -16.97 -3.52
CA LEU A 439 3.87 -18.11 -4.10
C LEU A 439 3.15 -17.82 -5.44
N ALA A 440 3.32 -16.63 -6.02
CA ALA A 440 2.70 -16.25 -7.29
C ALA A 440 3.46 -16.84 -8.50
N ARG A 441 2.92 -17.93 -9.09
CA ARG A 441 3.42 -18.50 -10.35
C ARG A 441 3.16 -17.55 -11.53
N PRO A 442 4.15 -17.21 -12.37
CA PRO A 442 3.91 -16.58 -13.67
C PRO A 442 3.23 -17.55 -14.65
N SER A 443 2.63 -17.02 -15.72
CA SER A 443 2.07 -17.82 -16.82
C SER A 443 2.93 -17.70 -18.10
N PRO A 444 3.16 -18.80 -18.83
CA PRO A 444 4.06 -18.78 -19.99
C PRO A 444 3.33 -18.36 -21.27
N THR A 445 3.65 -17.17 -21.82
CA THR A 445 3.69 -16.90 -23.28
C THR A 445 4.11 -15.47 -23.62
N LYS A 446 5.26 -15.31 -24.32
CA LYS A 446 5.45 -14.32 -25.41
C LYS A 446 6.80 -14.52 -26.12
N ASN A 447 6.74 -14.86 -27.40
CA ASN A 447 7.91 -15.13 -28.25
C ASN A 447 8.79 -13.88 -28.45
N TYR A 448 10.11 -14.03 -28.32
CA TYR A 448 11.07 -13.04 -28.81
C TYR A 448 11.06 -12.99 -30.35
N LYS A 449 10.96 -11.79 -30.93
CA LYS A 449 11.25 -11.55 -32.36
C LYS A 449 12.49 -10.66 -32.50
N MET A 450 13.58 -11.23 -33.02
CA MET A 450 14.71 -10.45 -33.51
C MET A 450 14.30 -9.55 -34.67
N THR A 451 14.89 -8.36 -34.77
CA THR A 451 14.92 -7.56 -36.00
C THR A 451 16.37 -7.18 -36.32
N GLY A 452 16.78 -7.43 -37.57
CA GLY A 452 18.17 -7.26 -38.00
C GLY A 452 18.33 -7.40 -39.50
N LEU A 453 18.41 -6.25 -40.18
CA LEU A 453 18.79 -5.99 -41.59
C LEU A 453 18.86 -7.17 -42.60
N LEU A 454 18.13 -7.01 -43.71
CA LEU A 454 18.73 -7.10 -45.05
C LEU A 454 17.87 -6.35 -46.10
N ARG A 455 18.52 -5.84 -47.16
CA ARG A 455 17.87 -5.18 -48.32
C ARG A 455 17.68 -6.20 -49.46
N PHE A 456 16.61 -6.09 -50.27
CA PHE A 456 16.70 -5.64 -51.68
C PHE A 456 15.33 -5.60 -52.42
N VAL A 457 15.15 -4.53 -53.20
CA VAL A 457 14.32 -4.33 -54.43
C VAL A 457 13.21 -5.33 -54.83
N ALA A 458 11.97 -4.81 -54.93
CA ALA A 458 11.04 -5.04 -56.06
C ALA A 458 9.96 -3.92 -56.13
N ARG A 459 9.20 -3.81 -57.24
CA ARG A 459 8.12 -2.81 -57.46
C ARG A 459 6.74 -3.48 -57.59
N PRO A 460 5.62 -2.75 -57.37
CA PRO A 460 4.28 -3.33 -57.24
C PRO A 460 3.52 -3.48 -58.56
N PHE A 461 2.49 -4.34 -58.53
CA PHE A 461 1.32 -4.33 -59.42
C PHE A 461 0.06 -4.63 -58.56
N GLY A 462 -1.11 -4.13 -58.96
CA GLY A 462 -2.35 -4.22 -58.18
C GLY A 462 -3.54 -4.77 -58.98
N SER A 463 -4.75 -4.25 -58.69
CA SER A 463 -6.07 -4.67 -59.24
C SER A 463 -6.63 -5.98 -58.65
N LEU A 464 -7.95 -6.20 -58.52
CA LEU A 464 -9.12 -5.29 -58.65
C LEU A 464 -10.27 -5.77 -57.72
N SER A 465 -11.37 -5.00 -57.67
CA SER A 465 -12.59 -5.25 -56.89
C SER A 465 -13.59 -6.25 -57.49
N THR A 466 -14.47 -6.82 -56.66
CA THR A 466 -15.91 -6.95 -56.99
C THR A 466 -16.79 -6.93 -55.72
N ARG A 467 -18.03 -6.43 -55.85
CA ARG A 467 -19.08 -6.44 -54.81
C ARG A 467 -20.19 -7.43 -55.20
N THR A 468 -20.84 -8.05 -54.19
CA THR A 468 -22.25 -8.48 -54.20
C THR A 468 -22.75 -8.54 -52.75
N ALA A 469 -24.06 -8.42 -52.50
CA ALA A 469 -24.61 -8.23 -51.15
C ALA A 469 -25.83 -9.13 -50.83
N HIS A 470 -25.88 -9.60 -49.58
CA HIS A 470 -27.05 -9.86 -48.72
C HIS A 470 -28.21 -10.79 -49.21
N PRO A 471 -29.12 -11.25 -48.31
CA PRO A 471 -28.98 -11.47 -46.84
C PRO A 471 -29.44 -12.88 -46.40
N ASN A 472 -29.11 -13.28 -45.15
CA ASN A 472 -30.12 -13.85 -44.23
C ASN A 472 -29.60 -14.02 -42.78
N LYS A 473 -30.54 -14.06 -41.81
CA LYS A 473 -30.27 -14.32 -40.39
C LYS A 473 -30.05 -15.82 -40.11
N LEU A 474 -29.04 -16.15 -39.30
CA LEU A 474 -29.00 -17.34 -38.42
C LEU A 474 -28.17 -16.99 -37.18
N LEU A 475 -28.56 -17.50 -36.01
CA LEU A 475 -27.82 -17.33 -34.75
C LEU A 475 -26.59 -18.27 -34.72
N PRO A 476 -25.45 -17.85 -34.12
CA PRO A 476 -24.25 -18.67 -34.08
C PRO A 476 -24.33 -19.79 -33.02
N SER A 477 -23.99 -21.02 -33.41
CA SER A 477 -23.74 -22.12 -32.49
C SER A 477 -22.38 -21.95 -31.79
N ALA A 478 -22.33 -22.12 -30.47
CA ALA A 478 -21.10 -21.95 -29.70
C ALA A 478 -20.03 -23.02 -30.00
N THR A 479 -18.88 -22.63 -30.57
CA THR A 479 -17.58 -23.29 -30.39
C THR A 479 -16.41 -22.45 -30.93
N THR A 480 -15.23 -22.58 -30.30
CA THR A 480 -13.90 -22.11 -30.77
C THR A 480 -13.72 -20.63 -31.11
N ALA A 481 -13.14 -19.86 -30.18
CA ALA A 481 -12.58 -18.52 -30.43
C ALA A 481 -11.33 -18.21 -29.57
N SER A 482 -10.37 -19.13 -29.46
CA SER A 482 -9.08 -18.90 -28.78
C SER A 482 -8.11 -18.08 -29.65
N ALA A 483 -8.41 -16.79 -29.83
CA ALA A 483 -7.56 -15.83 -30.54
C ALA A 483 -6.61 -15.06 -29.59
N SER A 484 -5.37 -14.82 -30.02
CA SER A 484 -4.31 -14.29 -29.15
C SER A 484 -4.43 -12.78 -28.89
N TRP A 485 -4.33 -12.40 -27.61
CA TRP A 485 -4.38 -11.03 -27.06
C TRP A 485 -3.15 -10.13 -27.42
N SER A 486 -2.69 -10.13 -28.67
CA SER A 486 -1.40 -9.51 -29.06
C SER A 486 -1.38 -8.79 -30.41
N GLN A 487 -2.51 -8.67 -31.12
CA GLN A 487 -2.54 -8.07 -32.48
C GLN A 487 -3.63 -7.00 -32.72
N ARG A 488 -4.35 -6.52 -31.70
CA ARG A 488 -5.43 -5.50 -31.85
C ARG A 488 -4.97 -4.05 -31.63
N TRP A 489 -3.68 -3.80 -31.45
CA TRP A 489 -3.11 -2.51 -31.03
C TRP A 489 -2.55 -1.64 -32.19
N MET A 490 -3.16 -1.66 -33.38
CA MET A 490 -2.69 -0.88 -34.55
C MET A 490 -3.80 -0.44 -35.53
N SER A 491 -4.63 0.52 -35.14
CA SER A 491 -5.28 1.48 -36.05
C SER A 491 -5.76 2.71 -35.27
N SER A 492 -5.84 3.86 -35.94
CA SER A 492 -6.09 5.17 -35.33
C SER A 492 -7.56 5.49 -35.05
N ASP A 493 -7.73 6.54 -34.25
CA ASP A 493 -8.91 7.39 -34.07
C ASP A 493 -10.00 6.91 -33.09
N GLU A 494 -10.70 7.94 -32.56
CA GLU A 494 -11.73 7.91 -31.50
C GLU A 494 -11.23 7.63 -30.06
N ASN A 495 -11.86 8.31 -29.08
CA ASN A 495 -11.68 8.01 -27.65
C ASN A 495 -12.61 6.84 -27.33
N THR A 496 -12.07 5.66 -27.00
CA THR A 496 -12.85 4.62 -26.33
C THR A 496 -13.37 5.14 -24.98
N ALA A 497 -14.58 4.73 -24.60
CA ALA A 497 -15.36 5.36 -23.54
C ALA A 497 -14.59 5.42 -22.21
N LEU A 498 -14.20 6.62 -21.78
CA LEU A 498 -13.43 6.85 -20.57
C LEU A 498 -14.37 7.22 -19.42
N ARG A 499 -14.15 6.67 -18.24
CA ARG A 499 -14.87 7.00 -17.00
C ARG A 499 -13.84 7.27 -15.89
N ASN A 500 -13.95 8.41 -15.21
CA ASN A 500 -13.19 8.73 -14.01
C ASN A 500 -14.14 8.71 -12.81
N ILE A 501 -14.15 7.62 -12.03
CA ILE A 501 -15.12 7.40 -10.94
C ILE A 501 -14.46 7.32 -9.56
N GLY A 502 -15.15 7.86 -8.56
CA GLY A 502 -14.81 7.65 -7.14
C GLY A 502 -15.74 6.66 -6.47
N ILE A 503 -15.24 5.89 -5.52
CA ILE A 503 -16.06 5.07 -4.62
C ILE A 503 -16.02 5.72 -3.23
N SER A 504 -17.17 6.23 -2.76
CA SER A 504 -17.29 7.04 -1.54
C SER A 504 -18.50 6.62 -0.70
N ALA A 505 -18.37 6.65 0.63
CA ALA A 505 -19.33 6.08 1.58
C ALA A 505 -18.93 6.37 3.04
N HIS A 506 -19.78 5.98 3.99
CA HIS A 506 -19.45 5.89 5.42
C HIS A 506 -18.38 4.81 5.73
N ILE A 507 -17.93 4.75 6.98
CA ILE A 507 -17.13 3.67 7.56
C ILE A 507 -17.93 2.34 7.46
N ASP A 508 -17.25 1.21 7.27
CA ASP A 508 -17.83 -0.13 7.05
C ASP A 508 -19.02 -0.23 6.05
N SER A 509 -19.21 0.71 5.10
CA SER A 509 -20.15 0.49 4.00
C SER A 509 -19.63 -0.49 2.92
N GLY A 510 -18.38 -0.96 3.06
CA GLY A 510 -17.76 -1.96 2.17
C GLY A 510 -17.17 -1.41 0.87
N LYS A 511 -16.68 -0.16 0.84
CA LYS A 511 -16.00 0.46 -0.32
C LYS A 511 -14.90 -0.41 -0.91
N THR A 512 -13.85 -0.67 -0.13
CA THR A 512 -12.68 -1.44 -0.52
C THR A 512 -13.06 -2.86 -0.98
N THR A 513 -14.09 -3.46 -0.36
CA THR A 513 -14.65 -4.75 -0.76
C THR A 513 -15.34 -4.70 -2.13
N LEU A 514 -16.03 -3.62 -2.46
CA LEU A 514 -16.62 -3.39 -3.78
C LEU A 514 -15.53 -3.16 -4.84
N THR A 515 -14.53 -2.33 -4.52
CA THR A 515 -13.37 -2.07 -5.39
C THR A 515 -12.60 -3.36 -5.71
N GLU A 516 -12.39 -4.22 -4.72
CA GLU A 516 -11.86 -5.59 -4.87
C GLU A 516 -12.68 -6.40 -5.90
N ARG A 517 -14.02 -6.48 -5.75
CA ARG A 517 -14.85 -7.25 -6.70
C ARG A 517 -14.81 -6.67 -8.12
N ILE A 518 -14.79 -5.34 -8.25
CA ILE A 518 -14.65 -4.67 -9.54
C ILE A 518 -13.31 -5.03 -10.21
N LEU A 519 -12.20 -5.02 -9.47
CA LEU A 519 -10.89 -5.44 -9.98
C LEU A 519 -10.85 -6.94 -10.32
N TYR A 520 -11.61 -7.78 -9.62
CA TYR A 520 -11.70 -9.21 -9.92
C TYR A 520 -12.44 -9.46 -11.25
N TYR A 521 -13.66 -8.92 -11.39
CA TYR A 521 -14.47 -9.12 -12.59
C TYR A 521 -13.86 -8.49 -13.84
N THR A 522 -13.15 -7.36 -13.71
CA THR A 522 -12.38 -6.74 -14.81
C THR A 522 -11.04 -7.46 -15.11
N GLY A 523 -10.78 -8.63 -14.49
CA GLY A 523 -9.61 -9.46 -14.77
C GLY A 523 -8.27 -8.85 -14.30
N LYS A 524 -8.30 -7.89 -13.39
CA LYS A 524 -7.11 -7.19 -12.86
C LYS A 524 -6.52 -7.87 -11.61
N ILE A 525 -7.31 -8.63 -10.85
CA ILE A 525 -6.82 -9.48 -9.76
C ILE A 525 -7.34 -10.92 -9.92
N ASN A 526 -6.47 -11.91 -9.67
CA ASN A 526 -6.78 -13.34 -9.85
C ASN A 526 -7.39 -13.99 -8.59
N SER A 527 -7.35 -13.29 -7.47
CA SER A 527 -7.86 -13.67 -6.16
C SER A 527 -8.51 -12.45 -5.51
N ILE A 528 -9.33 -12.67 -4.48
CA ILE A 528 -10.04 -11.61 -3.76
C ILE A 528 -9.75 -11.80 -2.27
N HIS A 529 -9.48 -10.70 -1.56
CA HIS A 529 -9.00 -10.72 -0.19
C HIS A 529 -9.80 -9.74 0.67
N ASP A 530 -10.45 -10.25 1.72
CA ASP A 530 -11.25 -9.41 2.61
C ASP A 530 -10.35 -8.53 3.50
N VAL A 531 -10.74 -7.27 3.70
CA VAL A 531 -9.99 -6.25 4.47
C VAL A 531 -9.62 -6.72 5.88
N ARG A 532 -10.44 -7.58 6.50
CA ARG A 532 -10.20 -8.24 7.79
C ARG A 532 -10.25 -9.78 7.68
N GLY A 533 -9.76 -10.31 6.57
CA GLY A 533 -9.74 -11.75 6.27
C GLY A 533 -8.81 -12.55 7.20
N LYS A 534 -9.13 -13.85 7.36
CA LYS A 534 -8.31 -14.80 8.16
C LYS A 534 -7.01 -15.23 7.46
N ASP A 535 -6.88 -14.91 6.19
CA ASP A 535 -5.71 -15.14 5.34
C ASP A 535 -4.58 -14.13 5.62
N GLY A 536 -4.89 -12.95 6.16
CA GLY A 536 -3.90 -11.96 6.59
C GLY A 536 -3.20 -11.18 5.47
N VAL A 537 -3.63 -11.37 4.21
CA VAL A 537 -3.12 -10.65 3.04
C VAL A 537 -3.61 -9.19 3.03
N GLY A 538 -4.89 -8.99 3.34
CA GLY A 538 -5.60 -7.71 3.19
C GLY A 538 -5.97 -7.40 1.73
N ALA A 539 -6.84 -6.42 1.52
CA ALA A 539 -7.25 -5.98 0.18
C ALA A 539 -6.08 -5.33 -0.58
N LYS A 540 -6.02 -5.49 -1.92
CA LYS A 540 -4.95 -4.92 -2.78
C LYS A 540 -4.95 -3.38 -2.76
N MET A 541 -6.09 -2.75 -2.49
CA MET A 541 -6.23 -1.29 -2.45
C MET A 541 -5.67 -0.66 -1.16
N ASP A 542 -5.75 -1.36 -0.03
CA ASP A 542 -5.15 -0.94 1.24
C ASP A 542 -3.64 -1.26 1.20
N SER A 543 -2.86 -0.41 0.54
CA SER A 543 -1.43 -0.66 0.27
C SER A 543 -0.55 -0.43 1.50
N MET A 544 -0.95 0.47 2.41
CA MET A 544 -0.17 0.78 3.61
C MET A 544 -0.36 -0.30 4.69
N GLU A 545 0.71 -0.63 5.42
CA GLU A 545 0.61 -1.56 6.57
C GLU A 545 -0.37 -1.06 7.65
N LEU A 546 -0.49 0.26 7.81
CA LEU A 546 -1.43 0.91 8.74
C LEU A 546 -2.90 0.70 8.33
N GLU A 547 -3.19 0.72 7.04
CA GLU A 547 -4.55 0.52 6.52
C GLU A 547 -5.02 -0.90 6.82
N ARG A 548 -4.15 -1.90 6.62
CA ARG A 548 -4.42 -3.31 6.94
C ARG A 548 -4.51 -3.57 8.45
N GLU A 549 -3.70 -2.88 9.26
CA GLU A 549 -3.69 -3.07 10.73
C GLU A 549 -4.90 -2.41 11.42
N LYS A 550 -5.34 -1.23 10.98
CA LYS A 550 -6.54 -0.56 11.49
C LYS A 550 -7.82 -1.09 10.79
N GLY A 551 -7.68 -1.65 9.58
CA GLY A 551 -8.77 -2.13 8.73
C GLY A 551 -9.62 -0.99 8.16
N ILE A 552 -8.96 0.08 7.71
CA ILE A 552 -9.55 1.27 7.07
C ILE A 552 -8.61 1.81 6.00
N THR A 553 -9.16 2.26 4.87
CA THR A 553 -8.41 3.02 3.86
C THR A 553 -8.13 4.44 4.38
N ILE A 554 -6.88 4.91 4.24
CA ILE A 554 -6.35 6.17 4.81
C ILE A 554 -6.03 7.15 3.68
N GLN A 555 -5.28 6.71 2.67
CA GLN A 555 -5.02 7.50 1.46
C GLN A 555 -5.97 7.08 0.32
N SER A 556 -6.27 7.99 -0.60
CA SER A 556 -7.00 7.63 -1.82
C SER A 556 -6.15 6.70 -2.69
N ALA A 557 -6.73 5.56 -3.08
CA ALA A 557 -6.06 4.55 -3.89
C ALA A 557 -6.54 4.64 -5.34
N ALA A 558 -5.63 5.03 -6.25
CA ALA A 558 -5.92 5.19 -7.67
C ALA A 558 -5.53 3.93 -8.46
N THR A 559 -6.42 3.44 -9.31
CA THR A 559 -6.22 2.27 -10.17
C THR A 559 -7.00 2.41 -11.48
N PHE A 560 -6.69 1.58 -12.47
CA PHE A 560 -7.45 1.50 -13.72
C PHE A 560 -7.84 0.06 -14.06
N CYS A 561 -9.02 -0.09 -14.64
CA CYS A 561 -9.54 -1.32 -15.21
C CYS A 561 -10.21 -1.08 -16.57
N GLN A 562 -10.66 -2.17 -17.20
CA GLN A 562 -11.44 -2.14 -18.44
C GLN A 562 -12.66 -3.04 -18.24
N TRP A 563 -13.83 -2.54 -18.62
CA TRP A 563 -15.10 -3.28 -18.66
C TRP A 563 -15.65 -3.09 -20.06
N ASP A 564 -15.87 -4.20 -20.78
CA ASP A 564 -16.07 -4.24 -22.24
C ASP A 564 -15.08 -3.33 -23.01
N ASP A 565 -15.58 -2.42 -23.84
CA ASP A 565 -14.77 -1.46 -24.62
C ASP A 565 -14.50 -0.13 -23.87
N ALA A 566 -14.88 -0.03 -22.58
CA ALA A 566 -14.72 1.17 -21.75
C ALA A 566 -13.51 1.09 -20.80
N HIS A 567 -12.79 2.20 -20.66
CA HIS A 567 -11.71 2.37 -19.69
C HIS A 567 -12.23 3.07 -18.43
N ILE A 568 -12.03 2.44 -17.27
CA ILE A 568 -12.51 2.97 -15.99
C ILE A 568 -11.32 3.23 -15.09
N ASN A 569 -11.06 4.51 -14.80
CA ASN A 569 -10.17 4.94 -13.72
C ASN A 569 -10.98 5.02 -12.43
N ILE A 570 -10.52 4.32 -11.40
CA ILE A 570 -11.18 4.25 -10.09
C ILE A 570 -10.28 4.92 -9.05
N ILE A 571 -10.85 5.82 -8.27
CA ILE A 571 -10.26 6.34 -7.03
C ILE A 571 -11.09 5.81 -5.86
N ASP A 572 -10.56 4.86 -5.11
CA ASP A 572 -11.15 4.48 -3.83
C ASP A 572 -10.83 5.58 -2.80
N THR A 573 -11.83 6.02 -2.04
CA THR A 573 -11.71 7.20 -1.16
C THR A 573 -11.81 6.79 0.31
N PRO A 574 -10.99 7.38 1.21
CA PRO A 574 -10.95 6.97 2.60
C PRO A 574 -12.29 7.20 3.30
N GLY A 575 -12.65 6.27 4.18
CA GLY A 575 -13.98 6.22 4.78
C GLY A 575 -14.18 7.07 6.02
N HIS A 576 -13.15 7.73 6.56
CA HIS A 576 -13.13 8.27 7.91
C HIS A 576 -13.01 9.80 7.93
N VAL A 577 -13.66 10.47 8.88
CA VAL A 577 -13.75 11.95 8.94
C VAL A 577 -12.39 12.63 9.01
N ASP A 578 -11.47 12.08 9.82
CA ASP A 578 -10.05 12.48 9.92
C ASP A 578 -9.32 12.63 8.58
N PHE A 579 -9.75 11.93 7.52
CA PHE A 579 -9.16 11.97 6.18
C PHE A 579 -10.09 12.62 5.14
N THR A 580 -11.02 13.48 5.57
CA THR A 580 -11.94 14.24 4.70
C THR A 580 -11.25 14.99 3.56
N VAL A 581 -10.02 15.48 3.76
CA VAL A 581 -9.21 16.17 2.75
C VAL A 581 -8.86 15.31 1.53
N GLU A 582 -8.72 13.99 1.71
CA GLU A 582 -8.52 13.04 0.61
C GLU A 582 -9.82 12.84 -0.19
N VAL A 583 -10.98 12.90 0.47
CA VAL A 583 -12.30 12.84 -0.19
C VAL A 583 -12.57 14.14 -0.98
N GLU A 584 -12.26 15.32 -0.41
CA GLU A 584 -12.32 16.63 -1.12
C GLU A 584 -11.47 16.60 -2.41
N ARG A 585 -10.22 16.13 -2.27
CA ARG A 585 -9.21 15.97 -3.32
C ARG A 585 -9.68 15.03 -4.43
N ALA A 586 -10.19 13.85 -4.08
CA ALA A 586 -10.72 12.90 -5.05
C ALA A 586 -11.94 13.50 -5.78
N LEU A 587 -12.96 13.96 -5.07
CA LEU A 587 -14.20 14.46 -5.68
C LEU A 587 -14.00 15.69 -6.58
N ARG A 588 -13.01 16.54 -6.29
CA ARG A 588 -12.61 17.68 -7.15
C ARG A 588 -12.02 17.23 -8.51
N VAL A 589 -11.47 16.01 -8.57
CA VAL A 589 -10.72 15.44 -9.71
C VAL A 589 -11.55 14.45 -10.51
N LEU A 590 -12.70 14.01 -10.00
CA LEU A 590 -13.54 12.98 -10.60
C LEU A 590 -14.64 13.53 -11.52
N ASP A 591 -15.07 12.70 -12.46
CA ASP A 591 -16.18 13.02 -13.38
C ASP A 591 -17.51 12.46 -12.87
N GLY A 592 -17.52 11.25 -12.31
CA GLY A 592 -18.65 10.68 -11.60
C GLY A 592 -18.25 9.98 -10.29
N GLY A 593 -19.23 9.37 -9.61
CA GLY A 593 -18.97 8.57 -8.42
C GLY A 593 -20.04 7.54 -8.10
N VAL A 594 -19.72 6.63 -7.20
CA VAL A 594 -20.63 5.67 -6.59
C VAL A 594 -20.71 5.98 -5.10
N LEU A 595 -21.89 6.37 -4.64
CA LEU A 595 -22.23 6.55 -3.23
C LEU A 595 -22.69 5.19 -2.68
N VAL A 596 -21.80 4.48 -1.97
CA VAL A 596 -22.14 3.20 -1.36
C VAL A 596 -22.84 3.45 -0.01
N LEU A 597 -23.90 2.72 0.27
CA LEU A 597 -24.67 2.78 1.52
C LEU A 597 -24.83 1.38 2.13
N CYS A 598 -25.00 1.32 3.46
CA CYS A 598 -25.29 0.08 4.16
C CYS A 598 -26.80 -0.23 4.04
N GLY A 599 -27.17 -1.42 3.57
CA GLY A 599 -28.57 -1.87 3.51
C GLY A 599 -29.29 -1.94 4.86
N VAL A 600 -28.55 -1.94 5.98
CA VAL A 600 -29.09 -1.91 7.34
C VAL A 600 -29.05 -0.48 7.90
N SER A 601 -27.85 0.11 7.98
CA SER A 601 -27.60 1.38 8.68
C SER A 601 -27.93 2.64 7.84
N GLY A 602 -28.16 2.50 6.53
CA GLY A 602 -28.66 3.56 5.65
C GLY A 602 -27.77 4.80 5.52
N VAL A 603 -28.38 5.98 5.69
CA VAL A 603 -27.73 7.30 5.60
C VAL A 603 -27.22 7.72 6.98
N GLN A 604 -25.95 7.41 7.21
CA GLN A 604 -25.20 7.80 8.41
C GLN A 604 -24.65 9.24 8.31
N SER A 605 -24.24 9.84 9.43
CA SER A 605 -23.78 11.22 9.57
C SER A 605 -22.78 11.66 8.50
N GLN A 606 -21.73 10.87 8.27
CA GLN A 606 -20.70 11.16 7.26
C GLN A 606 -21.21 11.01 5.82
N SER A 607 -22.27 10.25 5.56
CA SER A 607 -22.91 10.20 4.23
C SER A 607 -23.53 11.55 3.85
N LEU A 608 -24.04 12.32 4.83
CA LEU A 608 -24.43 13.72 4.58
C LEU A 608 -23.22 14.61 4.23
N THR A 609 -22.05 14.35 4.83
CA THR A 609 -20.82 15.12 4.54
C THR A 609 -20.23 14.76 3.18
N VAL A 610 -20.22 13.48 2.78
CA VAL A 610 -19.87 13.05 1.41
C VAL A 610 -20.84 13.63 0.39
N ASP A 611 -22.15 13.63 0.65
CA ASP A 611 -23.16 14.28 -0.22
C ASP A 611 -22.90 15.78 -0.39
N ARG A 612 -22.64 16.51 0.70
CA ARG A 612 -22.27 17.94 0.66
C ARG A 612 -21.03 18.17 -0.19
N GLN A 613 -20.01 17.31 -0.10
CA GLN A 613 -18.80 17.39 -0.92
C GLN A 613 -19.07 17.10 -2.40
N MET A 614 -19.83 16.04 -2.71
CA MET A 614 -20.24 15.72 -4.08
C MET A 614 -21.12 16.82 -4.70
N LYS A 615 -21.98 17.46 -3.92
CA LYS A 615 -22.76 18.65 -4.33
C LYS A 615 -21.86 19.86 -4.55
N ARG A 616 -20.88 20.14 -3.67
CA ARG A 616 -19.93 21.25 -3.82
C ARG A 616 -19.15 21.20 -5.15
N TYR A 617 -18.78 20.02 -5.61
CA TYR A 617 -18.02 19.83 -6.86
C TYR A 617 -18.87 19.35 -8.05
N ASN A 618 -20.20 19.42 -7.94
CA ASN A 618 -21.17 18.95 -8.95
C ASN A 618 -20.75 17.59 -9.55
N VAL A 619 -20.76 16.54 -8.73
CA VAL A 619 -20.39 15.18 -9.10
C VAL A 619 -21.65 14.34 -9.34
N PRO A 620 -21.96 13.99 -10.60
CA PRO A 620 -22.91 12.93 -10.97
C PRO A 620 -22.62 11.63 -10.23
N ARG A 621 -23.67 10.97 -9.74
CA ARG A 621 -23.48 9.79 -8.88
C ARG A 621 -24.56 8.74 -9.07
N LEU A 622 -24.14 7.49 -8.95
CA LEU A 622 -25.02 6.35 -8.70
C LEU A 622 -25.06 6.10 -7.19
N ALA A 623 -26.15 5.56 -6.66
CA ALA A 623 -26.17 4.99 -5.31
C ALA A 623 -26.05 3.46 -5.39
N PHE A 624 -25.32 2.83 -4.46
CA PHE A 624 -25.24 1.37 -4.35
C PHE A 624 -25.56 0.92 -2.92
N VAL A 625 -26.72 0.27 -2.74
CA VAL A 625 -27.13 -0.32 -1.47
C VAL A 625 -26.44 -1.67 -1.32
N ASN A 626 -25.39 -1.70 -0.49
CA ASN A 626 -24.52 -2.85 -0.27
C ASN A 626 -24.93 -3.62 1.00
N LYS A 627 -24.36 -4.82 1.17
CA LYS A 627 -24.54 -5.69 2.35
C LYS A 627 -25.98 -6.13 2.59
N LEU A 628 -26.75 -6.35 1.51
CA LEU A 628 -28.10 -6.93 1.59
C LEU A 628 -28.15 -8.38 2.13
N ASP A 629 -26.99 -8.99 2.38
CA ASP A 629 -26.84 -10.27 3.06
C ASP A 629 -26.75 -10.18 4.60
N ARG A 630 -26.70 -8.97 5.17
CA ARG A 630 -26.86 -8.74 6.63
C ARG A 630 -28.32 -8.85 7.04
N GLN A 631 -28.54 -9.20 8.31
CA GLN A 631 -29.88 -9.20 8.89
C GLN A 631 -30.42 -7.78 9.08
N GLY A 632 -31.73 -7.59 8.92
CA GLY A 632 -32.37 -6.29 9.01
C GLY A 632 -32.12 -5.37 7.80
N ALA A 633 -31.66 -5.91 6.67
CA ALA A 633 -31.42 -5.12 5.46
C ALA A 633 -32.74 -4.71 4.78
N SER A 634 -32.95 -3.40 4.57
CA SER A 634 -34.18 -2.81 4.01
C SER A 634 -33.86 -1.78 2.93
N PRO A 635 -33.83 -2.17 1.64
CA PRO A 635 -33.46 -1.27 0.55
C PRO A 635 -34.40 -0.04 0.42
N ASP A 636 -35.70 -0.24 0.63
CA ASP A 636 -36.70 0.83 0.57
C ASP A 636 -36.51 1.89 1.66
N ASN A 637 -36.13 1.48 2.87
CA ASN A 637 -35.80 2.45 3.93
C ASN A 637 -34.57 3.28 3.51
N VAL A 638 -33.53 2.66 2.93
CA VAL A 638 -32.36 3.41 2.41
C VAL A 638 -32.74 4.37 1.28
N ILE A 639 -33.66 3.99 0.37
CA ILE A 639 -34.20 4.90 -0.66
C ILE A 639 -35.01 6.04 -0.04
N GLY A 640 -35.83 5.76 0.98
CA GLY A 640 -36.52 6.77 1.77
C GLY A 640 -35.55 7.77 2.38
N GLN A 641 -34.48 7.30 3.04
CA GLN A 641 -33.47 8.14 3.66
C GLN A 641 -32.65 8.96 2.65
N LEU A 642 -32.36 8.44 1.45
CA LEU A 642 -31.78 9.22 0.34
C LEU A 642 -32.65 10.45 -0.01
N ARG A 643 -33.97 10.25 -0.08
CA ARG A 643 -34.95 11.30 -0.38
C ARG A 643 -35.13 12.26 0.78
N ASP A 644 -35.23 11.74 2.02
CA ASP A 644 -35.61 12.54 3.18
C ASP A 644 -34.45 13.20 3.91
N GLN A 645 -33.29 12.55 4.01
CA GLN A 645 -32.13 13.12 4.69
C GLN A 645 -31.20 13.86 3.73
N LEU A 646 -30.86 13.26 2.58
CA LEU A 646 -29.96 13.87 1.60
C LEU A 646 -30.68 14.80 0.60
N LYS A 647 -32.01 14.78 0.56
CA LYS A 647 -32.83 15.53 -0.41
C LYS A 647 -32.36 15.30 -1.87
N LEU A 648 -32.17 14.02 -2.21
CA LEU A 648 -31.85 13.56 -3.55
C LEU A 648 -33.10 12.93 -4.19
N ASN A 649 -33.40 13.27 -5.44
CA ASN A 649 -34.38 12.52 -6.21
C ASN A 649 -33.75 11.20 -6.64
N ALA A 650 -34.07 10.12 -5.92
CA ALA A 650 -33.50 8.80 -6.12
C ALA A 650 -34.59 7.75 -6.30
N ALA A 651 -34.37 6.77 -7.17
CA ALA A 651 -35.27 5.63 -7.35
C ALA A 651 -34.50 4.37 -7.71
N ALA A 652 -35.09 3.21 -7.41
CA ALA A 652 -34.54 1.91 -7.79
C ALA A 652 -34.47 1.78 -9.31
N VAL A 653 -33.34 1.29 -9.83
CA VAL A 653 -33.27 0.72 -11.19
C VAL A 653 -33.26 -0.82 -11.17
N GLN A 654 -33.29 -1.40 -9.96
CA GLN A 654 -33.28 -2.84 -9.71
C GLN A 654 -33.83 -3.18 -8.33
N ILE A 655 -34.40 -4.38 -8.17
CA ILE A 655 -34.94 -4.95 -6.92
C ILE A 655 -34.11 -6.18 -6.53
N PRO A 656 -33.80 -6.46 -5.24
CA PRO A 656 -33.10 -7.68 -4.85
C PRO A 656 -34.05 -8.89 -4.83
N ILE A 657 -33.64 -9.99 -5.47
CA ILE A 657 -34.33 -11.28 -5.38
C ILE A 657 -33.95 -11.88 -4.02
N GLY A 658 -34.82 -11.70 -3.03
CA GLY A 658 -34.60 -12.10 -1.64
C GLY A 658 -33.59 -11.22 -0.89
N LEU A 659 -33.61 -11.35 0.44
CA LEU A 659 -32.81 -10.57 1.39
C LEU A 659 -32.09 -11.50 2.40
N GLU A 660 -31.14 -10.94 3.16
CA GLU A 660 -30.32 -11.65 4.15
C GLU A 660 -29.64 -12.90 3.54
N GLY A 661 -29.72 -14.05 4.24
CA GLY A 661 -29.23 -15.35 3.75
C GLY A 661 -29.99 -15.91 2.53
N ALA A 662 -31.13 -15.32 2.15
CA ALA A 662 -31.92 -15.70 0.98
C ALA A 662 -31.71 -14.76 -0.22
N HIS A 663 -30.72 -13.84 -0.18
CA HIS A 663 -30.41 -12.97 -1.31
C HIS A 663 -29.77 -13.75 -2.47
N GLU A 664 -30.56 -14.05 -3.51
CA GLU A 664 -30.16 -14.88 -4.65
C GLU A 664 -29.65 -14.08 -5.85
N GLY A 665 -30.26 -12.93 -6.17
CA GLY A 665 -29.93 -12.11 -7.34
C GLY A 665 -30.57 -10.72 -7.31
N VAL A 666 -30.73 -10.10 -8.48
CA VAL A 666 -31.48 -8.84 -8.65
C VAL A 666 -32.40 -8.91 -9.88
N VAL A 667 -33.50 -8.17 -9.90
CA VAL A 667 -34.32 -7.91 -11.09
C VAL A 667 -33.96 -6.54 -11.65
N ASP A 668 -33.73 -6.46 -12.96
CA ASP A 668 -33.49 -5.25 -13.73
C ASP A 668 -34.83 -4.64 -14.16
N LEU A 669 -35.15 -3.44 -13.67
CA LEU A 669 -36.44 -2.76 -13.93
C LEU A 669 -36.54 -2.10 -15.31
N ILE A 670 -35.42 -2.03 -16.04
CA ILE A 670 -35.35 -1.42 -17.36
C ILE A 670 -35.52 -2.51 -18.42
N GLU A 671 -34.77 -3.60 -18.30
CA GLU A 671 -34.81 -4.73 -19.25
C GLU A 671 -35.70 -5.91 -18.79
N GLU A 672 -36.52 -5.72 -17.75
CA GLU A 672 -37.59 -6.63 -17.29
C GLU A 672 -37.15 -8.10 -17.09
N ARG A 673 -35.98 -8.28 -16.46
CA ARG A 673 -35.32 -9.61 -16.36
C ARG A 673 -34.73 -9.86 -14.99
N SER A 674 -34.74 -11.12 -14.55
CA SER A 674 -33.94 -11.55 -13.41
C SER A 674 -32.47 -11.74 -13.80
N ILE A 675 -31.57 -11.39 -12.87
CA ILE A 675 -30.11 -11.51 -12.95
C ILE A 675 -29.66 -12.32 -11.73
N GLN A 676 -29.35 -13.60 -11.96
CA GLN A 676 -28.83 -14.52 -10.94
C GLN A 676 -27.31 -14.70 -11.09
N PHE A 677 -26.61 -14.78 -9.96
CA PHE A 677 -25.14 -14.83 -9.90
C PHE A 677 -24.66 -16.22 -9.47
N ASP A 678 -24.17 -17.01 -10.42
CA ASP A 678 -23.84 -18.42 -10.25
C ASP A 678 -22.33 -18.69 -10.17
N GLY A 679 -21.95 -19.77 -9.47
CA GLY A 679 -20.56 -20.14 -9.20
C GLY A 679 -20.01 -19.53 -7.90
N GLU A 680 -18.84 -20.02 -7.46
CA GLU A 680 -18.26 -19.74 -6.13
C GLU A 680 -18.08 -18.23 -5.82
N LYS A 681 -17.89 -17.42 -6.87
CA LYS A 681 -17.72 -15.97 -6.80
C LYS A 681 -18.66 -15.19 -7.74
N GLY A 682 -19.83 -15.74 -8.08
CA GLY A 682 -20.81 -15.05 -8.93
C GLY A 682 -20.35 -14.75 -10.38
N GLU A 683 -19.41 -15.54 -10.89
CA GLU A 683 -18.76 -15.36 -12.20
C GLU A 683 -19.69 -15.66 -13.38
N ASN A 684 -20.68 -16.54 -13.20
CA ASN A 684 -21.62 -16.93 -14.25
C ASN A 684 -22.94 -16.17 -14.06
N ILE A 685 -23.12 -15.08 -14.81
CA ILE A 685 -24.38 -14.35 -14.82
C ILE A 685 -25.42 -15.14 -15.62
N LYS A 686 -26.57 -15.39 -15.00
CA LYS A 686 -27.75 -15.97 -15.65
C LYS A 686 -28.84 -14.91 -15.75
N TYR A 687 -29.30 -14.68 -16.96
CA TYR A 687 -30.50 -13.89 -17.24
C TYR A 687 -31.72 -14.82 -17.37
N GLY A 688 -32.85 -14.41 -16.80
CA GLY A 688 -34.11 -15.14 -16.88
C GLY A 688 -35.32 -14.20 -16.77
N ASP A 689 -36.52 -14.78 -16.81
CA ASP A 689 -37.76 -14.04 -16.62
C ASP A 689 -37.90 -13.56 -15.16
N VAL A 690 -38.80 -12.61 -14.89
CA VAL A 690 -39.11 -12.14 -13.52
C VAL A 690 -39.79 -13.25 -12.71
N PRO A 691 -39.46 -13.46 -11.42
CA PRO A 691 -40.16 -14.44 -10.57
C PRO A 691 -41.67 -14.14 -10.47
N GLU A 692 -42.52 -15.18 -10.53
CA GLU A 692 -43.98 -15.05 -10.51
C GLU A 692 -44.52 -14.34 -9.26
N ASP A 693 -43.78 -14.40 -8.15
CA ASP A 693 -44.08 -13.76 -6.86
C ASP A 693 -43.60 -12.30 -6.73
N MET A 694 -42.82 -11.80 -7.70
CA MET A 694 -42.27 -10.43 -7.72
C MET A 694 -42.86 -9.53 -8.82
N VAL A 695 -43.77 -10.03 -9.67
CA VAL A 695 -44.29 -9.27 -10.83
C VAL A 695 -45.00 -7.98 -10.39
N ASP A 696 -45.90 -8.07 -9.41
CA ASP A 696 -46.64 -6.92 -8.88
C ASP A 696 -45.70 -5.84 -8.29
N GLU A 697 -44.63 -6.27 -7.60
CA GLU A 697 -43.61 -5.38 -7.01
C GLU A 697 -42.76 -4.70 -8.10
N VAL A 698 -42.41 -5.44 -9.16
CA VAL A 698 -41.67 -4.92 -10.33
C VAL A 698 -42.50 -3.87 -11.08
N GLU A 699 -43.81 -4.09 -11.27
CA GLU A 699 -44.69 -3.07 -11.86
C GLU A 699 -44.80 -1.82 -10.97
N GLU A 700 -44.97 -1.97 -9.65
CA GLU A 700 -45.01 -0.85 -8.70
C GLU A 700 -43.71 -0.03 -8.73
N LYS A 701 -42.55 -0.68 -8.62
CA LYS A 701 -41.25 0.01 -8.63
C LYS A 701 -40.88 0.62 -9.98
N ARG A 702 -41.35 0.06 -11.09
CA ARG A 702 -41.17 0.65 -12.42
C ARG A 702 -42.05 1.90 -12.61
N MET A 703 -43.27 1.89 -12.07
CA MET A 703 -44.10 3.11 -11.99
C MET A 703 -43.47 4.16 -11.07
N GLU A 704 -42.91 3.76 -9.92
CA GLU A 704 -42.19 4.65 -9.01
C GLU A 704 -40.95 5.29 -9.70
N LEU A 705 -40.20 4.52 -10.48
CA LEU A 705 -39.09 5.02 -11.30
C LEU A 705 -39.56 6.02 -12.37
N LEU A 706 -40.68 5.74 -13.03
CA LEU A 706 -41.24 6.61 -14.07
C LEU A 706 -41.75 7.94 -13.51
N GLU A 707 -42.49 7.91 -12.39
CA GLU A 707 -42.93 9.10 -11.65
C GLU A 707 -41.74 9.99 -11.25
N ARG A 708 -40.70 9.37 -10.67
CA ARG A 708 -39.50 10.09 -10.21
C ARG A 708 -38.64 10.67 -11.34
N LEU A 709 -38.73 10.11 -12.55
CA LEU A 709 -38.10 10.69 -13.73
C LEU A 709 -38.98 11.79 -14.35
N ALA A 710 -40.31 11.65 -14.33
CA ALA A 710 -41.25 12.69 -14.78
C ALA A 710 -41.17 13.97 -13.93
N ASP A 711 -40.83 13.86 -12.63
CA ASP A 711 -40.51 15.01 -11.75
C ASP A 711 -39.37 15.91 -12.28
N VAL A 712 -38.49 15.40 -13.16
CA VAL A 712 -37.25 16.08 -13.59
C VAL A 712 -36.96 16.08 -15.10
N ASP A 713 -37.59 15.22 -15.90
CA ASP A 713 -37.36 15.12 -17.34
C ASP A 713 -38.64 15.25 -18.18
N ASP A 714 -38.70 16.31 -18.99
CA ASP A 714 -39.88 16.68 -19.78
C ASP A 714 -40.33 15.60 -20.78
N GLU A 715 -39.40 14.83 -21.35
CA GLU A 715 -39.71 13.77 -22.32
C GLU A 715 -40.39 12.58 -21.61
N ILE A 716 -39.92 12.21 -20.43
CA ILE A 716 -40.55 11.19 -19.59
C ILE A 716 -41.88 11.68 -19.00
N ALA A 717 -41.99 12.98 -18.68
CA ALA A 717 -43.24 13.58 -18.21
C ALA A 717 -44.36 13.51 -19.27
N GLU A 718 -44.04 13.66 -20.56
CA GLU A 718 -45.03 13.48 -21.64
C GLU A 718 -45.54 12.02 -21.70
N PHE A 719 -44.67 11.01 -21.59
CA PHE A 719 -45.09 9.60 -21.53
C PHE A 719 -45.96 9.30 -20.30
N PHE A 720 -45.52 9.74 -19.11
CA PHE A 720 -46.25 9.55 -17.85
C PHE A 720 -47.66 10.19 -17.89
N LEU A 721 -47.79 11.38 -18.48
CA LEU A 721 -49.08 12.07 -18.65
C LEU A 721 -50.02 11.41 -19.68
N MET A 722 -49.51 10.53 -20.55
CA MET A 722 -50.31 9.76 -21.52
C MET A 722 -50.70 8.36 -20.99
N GLU A 723 -50.24 7.98 -19.79
CA GLU A 723 -50.33 6.61 -19.25
C GLU A 723 -49.60 5.57 -20.16
N GLU A 724 -48.57 6.01 -20.90
CA GLU A 724 -47.75 5.16 -21.78
C GLU A 724 -46.34 4.94 -21.18
N PHE A 725 -45.77 3.74 -21.34
CA PHE A 725 -44.39 3.47 -20.97
C PHE A 725 -43.42 3.84 -22.12
N PRO A 726 -42.31 4.56 -21.84
CA PRO A 726 -41.25 4.78 -22.82
C PRO A 726 -40.52 3.49 -23.15
N ASP A 727 -39.86 3.44 -24.31
CA ASP A 727 -38.95 2.35 -24.65
C ASP A 727 -37.64 2.40 -23.83
N ASN A 728 -36.93 1.27 -23.81
CA ASN A 728 -35.74 1.11 -22.98
C ASN A 728 -34.57 2.02 -23.40
N GLU A 729 -34.44 2.40 -24.69
CA GLU A 729 -33.37 3.32 -25.11
C GLU A 729 -33.69 4.74 -24.63
N THR A 730 -34.94 5.20 -24.78
CA THR A 730 -35.43 6.48 -24.26
C THR A 730 -35.32 6.55 -22.73
N LEU A 731 -35.71 5.48 -22.02
CA LEU A 731 -35.63 5.43 -20.55
C LEU A 731 -34.17 5.48 -20.05
N LYS A 732 -33.25 4.70 -20.65
CA LYS A 732 -31.82 4.77 -20.33
C LYS A 732 -31.23 6.16 -20.64
N ALA A 733 -31.63 6.77 -21.76
CA ALA A 733 -31.19 8.11 -22.13
C ALA A 733 -31.64 9.17 -21.12
N ALA A 734 -32.90 9.14 -20.67
CA ALA A 734 -33.41 10.07 -19.65
C ALA A 734 -32.67 9.91 -18.30
N ILE A 735 -32.47 8.68 -17.84
CA ILE A 735 -31.68 8.40 -16.62
C ILE A 735 -30.25 8.96 -16.77
N ARG A 736 -29.58 8.74 -17.92
CA ARG A 736 -28.25 9.31 -18.19
C ARG A 736 -28.26 10.84 -18.13
N ARG A 737 -29.19 11.50 -18.84
CA ARG A 737 -29.30 12.97 -18.87
C ARG A 737 -29.41 13.53 -17.45
N ARG A 738 -30.29 12.98 -16.63
CA ARG A 738 -30.59 13.50 -15.28
C ARG A 738 -29.60 13.08 -14.21
N THR A 739 -28.87 11.98 -14.42
CA THR A 739 -27.68 11.63 -13.61
C THR A 739 -26.56 12.64 -13.85
N ILE A 740 -26.30 13.01 -15.12
CA ILE A 740 -25.23 13.95 -15.50
C ILE A 740 -25.56 15.40 -15.06
N SER A 741 -26.82 15.83 -15.07
CA SER A 741 -27.23 17.12 -14.49
C SER A 741 -27.24 17.16 -12.95
N CYS A 742 -26.99 16.01 -12.28
CA CYS A 742 -27.15 15.82 -10.83
C CYS A 742 -28.59 16.00 -10.30
N GLU A 743 -29.59 15.92 -11.17
CA GLU A 743 -31.02 16.07 -10.83
C GLU A 743 -31.66 14.73 -10.39
N PHE A 744 -31.09 13.60 -10.81
CA PHE A 744 -31.56 12.24 -10.49
C PHE A 744 -30.40 11.33 -10.04
N VAL A 745 -30.69 10.36 -9.16
CA VAL A 745 -29.72 9.37 -8.66
C VAL A 745 -30.30 7.95 -8.81
N PRO A 746 -29.85 7.15 -9.80
CA PRO A 746 -30.27 5.75 -9.92
C PRO A 746 -29.68 4.91 -8.79
N VAL A 747 -30.51 4.04 -8.20
CA VAL A 747 -30.14 3.20 -7.05
C VAL A 747 -29.96 1.74 -7.49
N PHE A 748 -28.72 1.27 -7.36
CA PHE A 748 -28.25 -0.10 -7.58
C PHE A 748 -28.17 -0.85 -6.24
N MET A 749 -28.15 -2.19 -6.26
CA MET A 749 -28.33 -3.00 -5.06
C MET A 749 -27.50 -4.29 -5.08
N GLY A 750 -27.12 -4.82 -3.90
CA GLY A 750 -26.57 -6.17 -3.79
C GLY A 750 -25.69 -6.41 -2.57
N SER A 751 -24.71 -7.29 -2.73
CA SER A 751 -23.69 -7.58 -1.72
C SER A 751 -22.33 -7.84 -2.36
N ALA A 752 -21.42 -6.90 -2.16
CA ALA A 752 -20.01 -7.06 -2.55
C ALA A 752 -19.32 -8.20 -1.78
N PHE A 753 -19.82 -8.60 -0.60
CA PHE A 753 -19.27 -9.73 0.16
C PHE A 753 -19.74 -11.09 -0.40
N LYS A 754 -21.00 -11.20 -0.82
CA LYS A 754 -21.55 -12.40 -1.48
C LYS A 754 -21.28 -12.47 -2.98
N ASN A 755 -20.58 -11.48 -3.54
CA ASN A 755 -20.26 -11.35 -4.97
C ASN A 755 -21.51 -11.14 -5.86
N LYS A 756 -22.52 -10.40 -5.40
CA LYS A 756 -23.80 -10.17 -6.10
C LYS A 756 -24.09 -8.69 -6.35
N GLY A 757 -24.67 -8.36 -7.51
CA GLY A 757 -25.08 -7.00 -7.89
C GLY A 757 -23.96 -6.07 -8.37
N VAL A 758 -22.70 -6.53 -8.39
CA VAL A 758 -21.54 -5.69 -8.75
C VAL A 758 -21.40 -5.50 -10.26
N GLN A 759 -21.69 -6.53 -11.07
CA GLN A 759 -21.60 -6.42 -12.52
C GLN A 759 -22.66 -5.46 -13.11
N PRO A 760 -23.95 -5.52 -12.73
CA PRO A 760 -24.93 -4.51 -13.14
C PRO A 760 -24.57 -3.07 -12.71
N LEU A 761 -23.83 -2.89 -11.61
CA LEU A 761 -23.31 -1.58 -11.22
C LEU A 761 -22.20 -1.09 -12.18
N LEU A 762 -21.34 -1.99 -12.70
CA LEU A 762 -20.35 -1.63 -13.72
C LEU A 762 -20.99 -1.28 -15.06
N ASP A 763 -22.06 -1.98 -15.43
CA ASP A 763 -22.86 -1.65 -16.61
C ASP A 763 -23.48 -0.25 -16.44
N GLY A 764 -24.06 0.02 -15.26
CA GLY A 764 -24.59 1.34 -14.88
C GLY A 764 -23.55 2.47 -14.83
N VAL A 765 -22.28 2.16 -14.52
CA VAL A 765 -21.16 3.12 -14.60
C VAL A 765 -20.87 3.52 -16.05
N ILE A 766 -21.03 2.61 -17.01
CA ILE A 766 -20.90 2.95 -18.43
C ILE A 766 -22.15 3.72 -18.90
N ASP A 767 -23.35 3.19 -18.64
CA ASP A 767 -24.63 3.69 -19.13
C ASP A 767 -24.99 5.08 -18.59
N TYR A 768 -24.74 5.38 -17.31
CA TYR A 768 -25.30 6.59 -16.65
C TYR A 768 -24.28 7.62 -16.16
N LEU A 769 -23.01 7.26 -15.92
CA LEU A 769 -21.98 8.24 -15.52
C LEU A 769 -21.31 8.94 -16.73
N PRO A 770 -20.84 10.19 -16.55
CA PRO A 770 -20.34 11.01 -17.65
C PRO A 770 -18.97 10.58 -18.17
N GLU A 771 -18.75 10.86 -19.45
CA GLU A 771 -17.44 11.02 -20.08
C GLU A 771 -16.74 12.29 -19.55
N PRO A 772 -15.39 12.36 -19.53
CA PRO A 772 -14.64 13.57 -19.15
C PRO A 772 -14.94 14.83 -20.01
N LYS A 773 -15.62 14.68 -21.15
CA LYS A 773 -16.08 15.76 -22.03
C LYS A 773 -17.50 16.24 -21.73
N GLU A 774 -18.33 15.43 -21.08
CA GLU A 774 -19.71 15.80 -20.73
C GLU A 774 -19.73 16.64 -19.44
N LYS A 775 -18.81 16.38 -18.51
CA LYS A 775 -18.66 17.19 -17.29
C LYS A 775 -17.99 18.53 -17.60
N LYS A 776 -18.78 19.61 -17.48
CA LYS A 776 -18.29 20.99 -17.49
C LYS A 776 -17.34 21.24 -16.32
N ASN A 777 -16.11 21.64 -16.63
CA ASN A 777 -15.07 21.97 -15.66
C ASN A 777 -14.63 23.43 -15.85
N TYR A 778 -14.23 24.09 -14.77
CA TYR A 778 -13.81 25.50 -14.79
C TYR A 778 -12.42 25.69 -14.19
N ALA A 779 -11.65 26.58 -14.81
CA ALA A 779 -10.39 27.15 -14.34
C ALA A 779 -10.56 28.65 -14.11
N LEU A 780 -9.59 29.29 -13.46
CA LEU A 780 -9.56 30.72 -13.13
C LEU A 780 -8.44 31.40 -13.93
N ASP A 781 -8.72 32.54 -14.54
CA ASP A 781 -7.73 33.32 -15.30
C ASP A 781 -7.00 34.34 -14.40
N VAL A 782 -5.76 34.02 -14.06
CA VAL A 782 -4.90 34.87 -13.19
C VAL A 782 -4.61 36.23 -13.84
N THR A 783 -4.74 36.36 -15.17
CA THR A 783 -4.57 37.64 -15.87
C THR A 783 -5.83 38.51 -15.86
N LYS A 784 -6.99 37.95 -15.46
CA LYS A 784 -8.30 38.60 -15.45
C LYS A 784 -9.02 38.46 -14.10
N ASP A 785 -8.31 38.75 -13.00
CA ASP A 785 -8.90 38.85 -11.65
C ASP A 785 -9.65 37.57 -11.22
N GLU A 786 -9.11 36.41 -11.59
CA GLU A 786 -9.66 35.07 -11.37
C GLU A 786 -11.02 34.79 -12.06
N GLU A 787 -11.30 35.46 -13.19
CA GLU A 787 -12.49 35.19 -14.03
C GLU A 787 -12.59 33.69 -14.40
N PRO A 788 -13.75 33.03 -14.18
CA PRO A 788 -13.92 31.61 -14.44
C PRO A 788 -14.06 31.31 -15.94
N VAL A 789 -13.21 30.42 -16.45
CA VAL A 789 -13.15 29.98 -17.86
C VAL A 789 -13.53 28.50 -17.94
N GLU A 790 -14.45 28.16 -18.85
CA GLU A 790 -14.85 26.77 -19.12
C GLU A 790 -13.73 26.01 -19.86
N VAL A 791 -13.45 24.79 -19.40
CA VAL A 791 -12.33 23.94 -19.87
C VAL A 791 -12.85 22.93 -20.91
N THR A 792 -12.20 22.87 -22.08
CA THR A 792 -12.74 22.25 -23.31
C THR A 792 -12.65 20.72 -23.36
N CYS A 793 -11.73 20.12 -22.61
CA CYS A 793 -11.34 18.71 -22.72
C CYS A 793 -10.92 18.24 -24.13
N ASP A 794 -10.42 19.15 -24.98
CA ASP A 794 -9.75 18.78 -26.24
C ASP A 794 -8.26 18.45 -25.99
N LYS A 795 -7.71 17.49 -26.74
CA LYS A 795 -6.29 17.11 -26.73
C LYS A 795 -5.39 18.11 -27.48
N ASN A 796 -5.98 18.92 -28.35
CA ASN A 796 -5.30 19.92 -29.19
C ASN A 796 -5.06 21.27 -28.49
N ASP A 797 -5.78 21.55 -27.40
CA ASP A 797 -5.68 22.80 -26.66
C ASP A 797 -4.38 22.92 -25.84
N SER A 798 -4.15 24.10 -25.25
CA SER A 798 -3.03 24.32 -24.34
C SER A 798 -3.12 23.39 -23.12
N LEU A 799 -2.03 22.72 -22.77
CA LEU A 799 -1.97 21.81 -21.64
C LEU A 799 -2.46 22.48 -20.35
N LEU A 800 -3.41 21.84 -19.68
CA LEU A 800 -3.83 22.15 -18.32
C LEU A 800 -4.00 20.84 -17.54
N ALA A 801 -3.15 20.65 -16.54
CA ALA A 801 -3.15 19.47 -15.68
C ALA A 801 -3.11 19.88 -14.20
N LEU A 802 -3.72 19.07 -13.33
CA LEU A 802 -3.83 19.32 -11.90
C LEU A 802 -3.18 18.20 -11.12
N ALA A 803 -2.16 18.50 -10.31
CA ALA A 803 -1.65 17.55 -9.32
C ALA A 803 -2.65 17.41 -8.17
N PHE A 804 -2.95 16.19 -7.75
CA PHE A 804 -3.95 15.95 -6.69
C PHE A 804 -3.42 15.07 -5.56
N LYS A 805 -2.92 13.86 -5.89
CA LYS A 805 -2.23 12.99 -4.92
C LYS A 805 -0.72 13.11 -5.09
N LEU A 806 -0.02 13.26 -3.97
CA LEU A 806 1.41 13.04 -3.86
C LEU A 806 1.67 11.73 -3.10
N ASP A 807 2.73 11.03 -3.49
CA ASP A 807 3.08 9.71 -2.99
C ASP A 807 4.61 9.57 -2.99
N GLU A 808 5.22 8.90 -2.01
CA GLU A 808 6.67 8.74 -1.93
C GLU A 808 7.09 7.28 -1.99
N THR A 809 7.25 6.82 -3.23
CA THR A 809 7.77 5.48 -3.51
C THR A 809 9.27 5.37 -3.17
N ARG A 810 9.77 4.14 -3.09
CA ARG A 810 11.22 3.83 -2.99
C ARG A 810 12.05 4.38 -4.16
N PHE A 811 11.42 4.85 -5.23
CA PHE A 811 12.04 5.46 -6.40
C PHE A 811 11.96 7.01 -6.40
N GLY A 812 11.45 7.59 -5.31
CA GLY A 812 11.24 9.03 -5.12
C GLY A 812 9.77 9.44 -5.23
N GLN A 813 9.53 10.75 -5.09
CA GLN A 813 8.22 11.36 -5.16
C GLN A 813 7.55 11.10 -6.52
N LEU A 814 6.33 10.58 -6.43
CA LEU A 814 5.41 10.28 -7.50
C LEU A 814 4.21 11.23 -7.38
N THR A 815 3.99 12.01 -8.42
CA THR A 815 2.96 13.06 -8.46
C THR A 815 1.85 12.63 -9.42
N TYR A 816 0.66 12.34 -8.89
CA TYR A 816 -0.52 11.98 -9.68
C TYR A 816 -1.19 13.27 -10.20
N MET A 817 -1.46 13.31 -11.50
CA MET A 817 -2.14 14.42 -12.17
C MET A 817 -3.33 13.94 -13.00
N ARG A 818 -4.41 14.72 -13.00
CA ARG A 818 -5.44 14.66 -14.04
C ARG A 818 -5.12 15.69 -15.12
N ILE A 819 -5.13 15.27 -16.38
CA ILE A 819 -5.05 16.16 -17.53
C ILE A 819 -6.47 16.59 -17.89
N TYR A 820 -6.76 17.88 -17.81
CA TYR A 820 -8.08 18.40 -18.20
C TYR A 820 -8.13 18.72 -19.69
N GLN A 821 -7.15 19.46 -20.22
CA GLN A 821 -7.05 19.77 -21.66
C GLN A 821 -5.59 19.71 -22.15
N GLY A 822 -5.43 19.59 -23.46
CA GLY A 822 -4.15 19.42 -24.13
C GLY A 822 -3.59 17.99 -24.06
N THR A 823 -2.29 17.86 -24.34
CA THR A 823 -1.58 16.58 -24.34
C THR A 823 -0.23 16.69 -23.63
N LEU A 824 0.03 15.78 -22.70
CA LEU A 824 1.27 15.63 -21.96
C LEU A 824 2.20 14.66 -22.72
N LYS A 825 3.47 15.01 -22.98
CA LYS A 825 4.43 14.15 -23.70
C LYS A 825 5.77 14.04 -23.00
N LYS A 826 6.35 12.83 -23.01
CA LYS A 826 7.63 12.49 -22.38
C LYS A 826 8.77 13.31 -22.99
N GLY A 827 9.64 13.88 -22.14
CA GLY A 827 10.74 14.74 -22.54
C GLY A 827 10.41 16.24 -22.66
N ASN A 828 9.12 16.63 -22.70
CA ASN A 828 8.71 18.04 -22.70
C ASN A 828 8.99 18.73 -21.35
N HIS A 829 8.82 20.05 -21.33
CA HIS A 829 8.81 20.85 -20.11
C HIS A 829 7.37 21.29 -19.80
N ILE A 830 7.01 21.24 -18.53
CA ILE A 830 5.79 21.84 -17.98
C ILE A 830 6.17 22.96 -17.01
N ILE A 831 5.23 23.85 -16.71
CA ILE A 831 5.40 24.96 -15.77
C ILE A 831 4.32 24.82 -14.70
N ASN A 832 4.73 24.83 -13.43
CA ASN A 832 3.78 25.02 -12.32
C ASN A 832 3.30 26.48 -12.37
N VAL A 833 2.01 26.69 -12.58
CA VAL A 833 1.42 28.04 -12.74
C VAL A 833 1.41 28.78 -11.39
N ASN A 834 1.34 28.05 -10.27
CA ASN A 834 1.28 28.62 -8.92
C ASN A 834 2.63 29.16 -8.41
N ASP A 835 3.77 28.64 -8.89
CA ASP A 835 5.11 29.10 -8.46
C ASP A 835 6.09 29.45 -9.60
N GLY A 836 5.68 29.31 -10.86
CA GLY A 836 6.44 29.63 -12.06
C GLY A 836 7.59 28.69 -12.40
N LYS A 837 7.82 27.61 -11.64
CA LYS A 837 8.95 26.69 -11.88
C LYS A 837 8.73 25.85 -13.13
N LYS A 838 9.77 25.77 -13.98
CA LYS A 838 9.80 24.89 -15.15
C LYS A 838 10.40 23.55 -14.77
N ILE A 839 9.65 22.47 -15.02
CA ILE A 839 10.00 21.09 -14.68
C ILE A 839 10.06 20.27 -15.98
N LYS A 840 11.06 19.39 -16.11
CA LYS A 840 11.24 18.54 -17.29
C LYS A 840 10.69 17.14 -17.03
N LEU A 841 9.84 16.65 -17.94
CA LEU A 841 9.22 15.34 -17.83
C LEU A 841 10.20 14.23 -18.25
N ALA A 842 10.63 13.42 -17.28
CA ALA A 842 11.52 12.29 -17.54
C ALA A 842 10.75 11.00 -17.91
N ARG A 843 9.71 10.67 -17.14
CA ARG A 843 8.87 9.47 -17.27
C ARG A 843 7.42 9.83 -16.94
N ILE A 844 6.48 9.31 -17.73
CA ILE A 844 5.04 9.34 -17.46
C ILE A 844 4.63 7.88 -17.27
N VAL A 845 3.86 7.58 -16.22
CA VAL A 845 3.35 6.24 -15.95
C VAL A 845 1.85 6.24 -15.70
N ARG A 846 1.18 5.14 -16.04
CA ARG A 846 -0.12 4.77 -15.48
C ARG A 846 0.12 3.80 -14.33
N MET A 847 -0.58 4.03 -13.22
CA MET A 847 -0.45 3.25 -11.98
C MET A 847 -1.59 2.23 -11.90
N HIS A 848 -1.26 1.00 -11.53
CA HIS A 848 -2.23 -0.03 -11.20
C HIS A 848 -1.86 -0.65 -9.84
N SER A 849 -2.27 0.00 -8.74
CA SER A 849 -1.75 -0.32 -7.41
C SER A 849 -0.21 -0.25 -7.44
N ASP A 850 0.52 -1.32 -7.10
CA ASP A 850 1.98 -1.35 -7.11
C ASP A 850 2.61 -1.43 -8.52
N ASP A 851 1.84 -1.80 -9.56
CA ASP A 851 2.33 -2.00 -10.93
C ASP A 851 2.40 -0.67 -11.72
N MET A 852 3.47 -0.50 -12.50
CA MET A 852 3.78 0.73 -13.24
C MET A 852 3.90 0.50 -14.76
N GLU A 853 3.00 1.09 -15.54
CA GLU A 853 3.05 1.06 -17.02
C GLU A 853 3.64 2.37 -17.55
N GLU A 854 4.83 2.33 -18.18
CA GLU A 854 5.41 3.51 -18.84
C GLU A 854 4.71 3.85 -20.16
N ILE A 855 4.34 5.12 -20.32
CA ILE A 855 3.74 5.68 -21.54
C ILE A 855 4.55 6.88 -22.05
N ASP A 856 4.46 7.15 -23.36
CA ASP A 856 5.18 8.25 -23.99
C ASP A 856 4.33 9.54 -24.14
N GLU A 857 3.00 9.42 -24.18
CA GLU A 857 2.06 10.54 -24.15
C GLU A 857 0.72 10.18 -23.50
N ALA A 858 0.02 11.20 -22.97
CA ALA A 858 -1.28 11.10 -22.32
C ALA A 858 -2.15 12.33 -22.66
N GLY A 859 -3.44 12.12 -22.91
CA GLY A 859 -4.36 13.17 -23.39
C GLY A 859 -5.35 13.71 -22.34
N ALA A 860 -6.07 14.76 -22.74
CA ALA A 860 -7.24 15.28 -22.04
C ALA A 860 -8.22 14.18 -21.57
N GLY A 861 -8.60 14.25 -20.29
CA GLY A 861 -9.44 13.29 -19.59
C GLY A 861 -8.68 12.21 -18.80
N GLU A 862 -7.39 11.98 -19.08
CA GLU A 862 -6.62 10.91 -18.45
C GLU A 862 -6.05 11.29 -17.06
N VAL A 863 -5.90 10.27 -16.21
CA VAL A 863 -5.14 10.32 -14.95
C VAL A 863 -3.81 9.58 -15.14
N VAL A 864 -2.71 10.24 -14.78
CA VAL A 864 -1.33 9.71 -14.91
C VAL A 864 -0.50 10.09 -13.70
N ALA A 865 0.62 9.41 -13.47
CA ALA A 865 1.59 9.77 -12.45
C ALA A 865 2.98 10.02 -13.04
N MET A 866 3.77 10.87 -12.38
CA MET A 866 5.09 11.31 -12.86
C MET A 866 6.13 11.36 -11.75
N PHE A 867 7.36 10.96 -12.08
CA PHE A 867 8.49 10.93 -11.14
C PHE A 867 9.23 12.27 -11.10
N GLY A 868 9.58 12.71 -9.88
CA GLY A 868 10.49 13.84 -9.67
C GLY A 868 9.88 15.23 -9.91
N VAL A 869 8.55 15.33 -9.88
CA VAL A 869 7.82 16.62 -9.93
C VAL A 869 7.61 17.11 -8.50
N ASP A 870 8.52 17.94 -7.99
CA ASP A 870 8.34 18.59 -6.68
C ASP A 870 7.29 19.71 -6.78
N CYS A 871 6.15 19.51 -6.13
CA CYS A 871 5.03 20.44 -6.04
C CYS A 871 4.22 20.19 -4.75
N LYS A 872 3.13 20.92 -4.57
CA LYS A 872 2.09 20.63 -3.58
C LYS A 872 0.92 19.86 -4.21
N SER A 873 0.11 19.22 -3.39
CA SER A 873 -1.23 18.79 -3.78
C SER A 873 -2.07 20.02 -4.19
N MET A 874 -2.83 19.90 -5.27
CA MET A 874 -3.62 20.96 -5.94
C MET A 874 -2.83 22.03 -6.75
N ASP A 875 -1.53 21.88 -6.95
CA ASP A 875 -0.78 22.73 -7.90
C ASP A 875 -1.22 22.47 -9.36
N THR A 876 -1.37 23.54 -10.15
CA THR A 876 -1.77 23.50 -11.57
C THR A 876 -0.56 23.61 -12.50
N PHE A 877 -0.56 22.86 -13.59
CA PHE A 877 0.52 22.78 -14.56
C PHE A 877 0.05 23.12 -15.98
N SER A 878 0.81 23.96 -16.68
CA SER A 878 0.61 24.26 -18.10
C SER A 878 1.88 24.08 -18.94
N CYS A 879 1.76 24.21 -20.26
CA CYS A 879 2.91 24.28 -21.16
C CYS A 879 3.50 25.69 -21.31
N GLY A 880 3.01 26.68 -20.54
CA GLY A 880 3.48 28.08 -20.61
C GLY A 880 2.87 28.91 -21.73
N SER A 881 1.75 28.46 -22.30
CA SER A 881 0.91 29.22 -23.23
C SER A 881 -0.36 29.78 -22.57
N THR A 882 -0.64 29.37 -21.33
CA THR A 882 -1.82 29.74 -20.54
C THR A 882 -1.46 29.91 -19.07
N ASP A 883 -1.95 31.00 -18.49
CA ASP A 883 -1.85 31.35 -17.07
C ASP A 883 -3.15 31.01 -16.31
N LEU A 884 -3.83 29.94 -16.75
CA LEU A 884 -5.03 29.39 -16.12
C LEU A 884 -4.66 28.52 -14.92
N VAL A 885 -5.34 28.70 -13.80
CA VAL A 885 -5.19 27.90 -12.57
C VAL A 885 -6.49 27.15 -12.29
N MET A 886 -6.42 25.86 -11.94
CA MET A 886 -7.63 25.12 -11.54
C MET A 886 -8.07 25.58 -10.15
N ALA A 887 -9.36 25.92 -9.99
CA ALA A 887 -9.88 26.36 -8.69
C ALA A 887 -9.61 25.31 -7.59
N SER A 888 -9.09 25.77 -6.45
CA SER A 888 -8.63 24.94 -5.33
C SER A 888 -9.76 24.11 -4.69
N MET A 889 -9.37 23.05 -3.97
CA MET A 889 -10.31 22.31 -3.11
C MET A 889 -10.56 23.09 -1.82
N PHE A 890 -11.70 22.81 -1.17
CA PHE A 890 -11.95 23.25 0.19
C PHE A 890 -11.00 22.51 1.16
N VAL A 891 -10.31 23.25 2.04
CA VAL A 891 -9.43 22.72 3.09
C VAL A 891 -9.99 23.15 4.45
N PRO A 892 -10.41 22.24 5.33
CA PRO A 892 -10.94 22.59 6.65
C PRO A 892 -9.87 23.12 7.63
N GLU A 893 -10.33 23.82 8.68
CA GLU A 893 -9.51 24.21 9.83
C GLU A 893 -9.16 22.99 10.71
N PRO A 894 -7.91 22.84 11.18
CA PRO A 894 -7.54 21.80 12.14
C PRO A 894 -8.17 22.03 13.53
N VAL A 895 -8.68 20.96 14.15
CA VAL A 895 -9.44 21.03 15.43
C VAL A 895 -8.64 20.57 16.65
N MET A 896 -7.55 19.84 16.43
CA MET A 896 -6.71 19.25 17.48
C MET A 896 -5.23 19.56 17.21
N SER A 897 -4.45 19.80 18.27
CA SER A 897 -3.00 19.99 18.21
C SER A 897 -2.26 19.10 19.21
N LEU A 898 -1.00 18.80 18.91
CA LEU A 898 -0.14 17.92 19.71
C LEU A 898 1.31 18.40 19.62
N SER A 899 2.04 18.50 20.75
CA SER A 899 3.49 18.73 20.69
C SER A 899 4.24 17.43 20.38
N LEU A 900 5.25 17.53 19.52
CA LEU A 900 6.15 16.44 19.15
C LEU A 900 7.60 16.81 19.48
N LYS A 901 8.27 15.87 20.15
CA LYS A 901 9.68 15.96 20.51
C LYS A 901 10.38 14.67 20.10
N PRO A 902 11.41 14.66 19.24
CA PRO A 902 12.08 13.42 18.88
C PRO A 902 12.84 12.87 20.10
N LYS A 903 12.80 11.54 20.34
CA LYS A 903 13.49 10.88 21.47
C LYS A 903 15.02 11.11 21.46
N LYS A 904 15.58 11.50 20.31
CA LYS A 904 16.99 11.81 20.10
C LYS A 904 17.09 13.17 19.40
N SER A 905 17.71 14.17 20.04
CA SER A 905 17.90 15.52 19.47
C SER A 905 18.57 15.51 18.08
N THR A 906 19.43 14.52 17.81
CA THR A 906 20.07 14.33 16.48
C THR A 906 19.08 14.10 15.33
N MET A 907 17.83 13.72 15.61
CA MET A 907 16.78 13.46 14.62
C MET A 907 15.93 14.70 14.28
N GLN A 908 16.16 15.86 14.91
CA GLN A 908 15.37 17.09 14.65
C GLN A 908 15.38 17.50 13.16
N ASN A 909 16.53 17.38 12.49
CA ASN A 909 16.69 17.65 11.06
C ASN A 909 15.96 16.64 10.15
N GLN A 910 15.60 15.47 10.66
CA GLN A 910 14.88 14.42 9.94
C GLN A 910 13.37 14.58 10.15
N LEU A 911 12.95 14.87 11.39
CA LEU A 911 11.60 15.29 11.74
C LEU A 911 11.15 16.50 10.89
N GLY A 912 11.96 17.56 10.86
CA GLY A 912 11.67 18.75 10.05
C GLY A 912 11.61 18.50 8.54
N LYS A 913 12.29 17.46 8.01
CA LYS A 913 12.17 17.06 6.60
C LYS A 913 10.90 16.26 6.32
N ALA A 914 10.53 15.34 7.22
CA ALA A 914 9.32 14.53 7.10
C ALA A 914 8.06 15.40 7.21
N LEU A 915 7.98 16.26 8.24
CA LEU A 915 6.85 17.16 8.44
C LEU A 915 6.65 18.13 7.26
N ASN A 916 7.73 18.69 6.69
CA ASN A 916 7.64 19.53 5.49
C ASN A 916 7.15 18.79 4.23
N LYS A 917 7.27 17.45 4.18
CA LYS A 917 6.70 16.62 3.10
C LYS A 917 5.24 16.29 3.38
N PHE A 918 4.90 15.86 4.59
CA PHE A 918 3.51 15.60 4.97
C PHE A 918 2.64 16.86 4.83
N THR A 919 3.17 18.06 5.10
CA THR A 919 2.48 19.36 4.85
C THR A 919 2.33 19.70 3.36
N LYS A 920 3.11 19.09 2.45
CA LYS A 920 2.90 19.19 0.98
C LYS A 920 1.87 18.16 0.50
N GLU A 921 1.92 16.96 1.07
CA GLU A 921 1.00 15.85 0.82
C GLU A 921 -0.41 16.22 1.25
N ASP A 922 -0.58 16.79 2.45
CA ASP A 922 -1.84 17.10 3.11
C ASP A 922 -1.83 18.54 3.69
N PRO A 923 -2.67 19.46 3.17
CA PRO A 923 -2.74 20.83 3.66
C PRO A 923 -3.56 21.01 4.97
N THR A 924 -4.21 19.96 5.49
CA THR A 924 -4.84 20.00 6.82
C THR A 924 -3.85 19.72 7.95
N LEU A 925 -2.74 19.03 7.67
CA LEU A 925 -1.65 18.85 8.63
C LEU A 925 -0.82 20.14 8.72
N ARG A 926 -1.19 21.04 9.64
CA ARG A 926 -0.41 22.26 9.91
C ARG A 926 0.71 21.98 10.91
N VAL A 927 1.84 22.66 10.72
CA VAL A 927 3.04 22.50 11.56
C VAL A 927 3.54 23.87 12.00
N LYS A 928 3.65 24.07 13.32
CA LYS A 928 4.23 25.27 13.94
C LYS A 928 5.46 24.84 14.76
N VAL A 929 6.55 25.61 14.71
CA VAL A 929 7.55 25.57 15.79
C VAL A 929 7.19 26.67 16.76
N ASP A 930 7.09 26.33 18.02
CA ASP A 930 6.76 27.27 19.08
C ASP A 930 8.00 28.09 19.48
N GLU A 931 7.89 29.41 19.57
CA GLU A 931 9.09 30.27 19.71
C GLU A 931 9.67 30.24 21.12
N ASP A 932 8.82 30.12 22.15
CA ASP A 932 9.22 30.15 23.55
C ASP A 932 9.66 28.76 24.04
N THR A 933 8.87 27.70 23.75
CA THR A 933 9.20 26.33 24.17
C THR A 933 10.18 25.60 23.23
N GLN A 934 10.34 26.09 21.99
CA GLN A 934 11.10 25.43 20.90
C GLN A 934 10.60 24.01 20.56
N GLU A 935 9.38 23.63 20.99
CA GLU A 935 8.76 22.36 20.58
C GLU A 935 8.09 22.47 19.21
N THR A 936 7.93 21.32 18.54
CA THR A 936 7.26 21.24 17.24
C THR A 936 5.81 20.83 17.45
N ILE A 937 4.87 21.76 17.25
CA ILE A 937 3.44 21.50 17.35
C ILE A 937 2.92 21.08 15.98
N ILE A 938 2.20 19.96 15.93
CA ILE A 938 1.41 19.56 14.76
C ILE A 938 -0.08 19.68 15.05
N SER A 939 -0.85 20.09 14.06
CA SER A 939 -2.30 20.28 14.14
C SER A 939 -3.00 19.56 13.00
N GLY A 940 -4.11 18.89 13.28
CA GLY A 940 -4.84 18.08 12.29
C GLY A 940 -6.32 17.89 12.62
N MET A 941 -6.97 16.97 11.91
CA MET A 941 -8.42 16.80 11.93
C MET A 941 -8.96 15.95 13.10
N GLY A 942 -8.11 15.22 13.82
CA GLY A 942 -8.54 14.34 14.91
C GLY A 942 -7.41 13.53 15.54
N GLU A 943 -7.76 12.70 16.53
CA GLU A 943 -6.82 11.86 17.29
C GLU A 943 -6.18 10.80 16.38
N LEU A 944 -6.98 10.17 15.50
CA LEU A 944 -6.52 9.14 14.56
C LEU A 944 -5.68 9.73 13.42
N HIS A 945 -6.05 10.90 12.90
CA HIS A 945 -5.25 11.66 11.93
C HIS A 945 -3.81 11.83 12.43
N LEU A 946 -3.67 12.34 13.66
CA LEU A 946 -2.36 12.63 14.24
C LEU A 946 -1.62 11.34 14.64
N GLU A 947 -2.31 10.33 15.19
CA GLU A 947 -1.73 9.01 15.45
C GLU A 947 -1.09 8.42 14.17
N VAL A 948 -1.81 8.41 13.05
CA VAL A 948 -1.32 7.88 11.77
C VAL A 948 -0.07 8.61 11.29
N TYR A 949 -0.02 9.94 11.31
CA TYR A 949 1.20 10.66 10.91
C TYR A 949 2.40 10.41 11.86
N ILE A 950 2.15 10.14 13.14
CA ILE A 950 3.21 9.78 14.11
C ILE A 950 3.71 8.35 13.87
N GLU A 951 2.81 7.42 13.52
CA GLU A 951 3.22 6.09 13.06
C GLU A 951 4.00 6.16 11.74
N ARG A 952 3.62 7.04 10.80
CA ARG A 952 4.39 7.28 9.55
C ARG A 952 5.77 7.89 9.82
N LEU A 953 5.90 8.87 10.73
CA LEU A 953 7.20 9.39 11.17
C LEU A 953 8.14 8.29 11.69
N ASN A 954 7.59 7.30 12.39
CA ASN A 954 8.37 6.17 12.89
C ASN A 954 8.66 5.12 11.81
N ARG A 955 7.66 4.68 11.05
CA ARG A 955 7.75 3.58 10.07
C ARG A 955 8.47 3.98 8.77
N GLU A 956 8.19 5.17 8.22
CA GLU A 956 8.79 5.66 6.97
C GLU A 956 10.12 6.38 7.23
N TYR A 957 10.20 7.15 8.32
CA TYR A 957 11.30 8.08 8.58
C TYR A 957 12.24 7.69 9.73
N ASP A 958 12.02 6.58 10.46
CA ASP A 958 12.84 6.14 11.60
C ASP A 958 12.88 7.15 12.78
N VAL A 959 11.95 8.11 12.81
CA VAL A 959 11.88 9.17 13.83
C VAL A 959 10.90 8.76 14.93
N GLU A 960 11.42 8.12 15.97
CA GLU A 960 10.67 7.92 17.21
C GLU A 960 10.43 9.26 17.93
N CYS A 961 9.19 9.72 17.98
CA CYS A 961 8.78 10.88 18.78
C CYS A 961 8.26 10.50 20.18
N ILE A 962 8.25 11.50 21.06
CA ILE A 962 7.43 11.60 22.27
C ILE A 962 6.36 12.64 21.96
N THR A 963 5.13 12.34 22.36
CA THR A 963 3.95 13.19 22.22
C THR A 963 3.65 13.92 23.52
N GLY A 964 3.35 15.22 23.46
CA GLY A 964 2.73 15.95 24.56
C GLY A 964 1.30 15.48 24.85
N ALA A 965 0.62 16.15 25.78
CA ALA A 965 -0.83 16.01 25.90
C ALA A 965 -1.52 16.65 24.67
N PRO A 966 -2.63 16.10 24.17
CA PRO A 966 -3.39 16.73 23.10
C PRO A 966 -4.02 18.03 23.60
N ASN A 967 -3.81 19.12 22.88
CA ASN A 967 -4.46 20.39 23.14
C ASN A 967 -5.60 20.61 22.13
N VAL A 968 -6.75 21.03 22.65
CA VAL A 968 -7.93 21.36 21.84
C VAL A 968 -7.72 22.75 21.23
N ASN A 969 -8.10 22.95 19.96
CA ASN A 969 -8.04 24.26 19.32
C ASN A 969 -9.18 25.15 19.84
N TYR A 970 -9.06 25.64 21.08
CA TYR A 970 -9.97 26.64 21.64
C TYR A 970 -9.85 27.95 20.86
N LYS A 971 -10.97 28.62 20.60
CA LYS A 971 -11.05 29.98 20.07
C LYS A 971 -11.55 30.92 21.18
N GLU A 972 -11.41 32.23 21.01
CA GLU A 972 -12.06 33.24 21.87
C GLU A 972 -13.12 34.03 21.09
N THR A 973 -14.09 34.63 21.78
CA THR A 973 -15.01 35.60 21.19
C THR A 973 -15.46 36.65 22.20
N ILE A 974 -16.16 37.69 21.75
CA ILE A 974 -16.70 38.78 22.57
C ILE A 974 -18.22 38.67 22.69
N ASN A 975 -18.80 39.10 23.82
CA ASN A 975 -20.25 38.99 24.06
C ASN A 975 -21.00 40.33 24.04
N LYS A 976 -20.29 41.46 23.89
CA LYS A 976 -20.87 42.81 23.97
C LYS A 976 -20.19 43.77 23.00
N GLN A 977 -20.99 44.62 22.36
CA GLN A 977 -20.45 45.78 21.64
C GLN A 977 -19.70 46.70 22.61
N GLN A 978 -18.46 47.07 22.27
CA GLN A 978 -17.60 47.90 23.10
C GLN A 978 -16.82 48.91 22.24
N LYS A 979 -16.91 50.19 22.61
CA LYS A 979 -16.26 51.30 21.90
C LYS A 979 -14.79 51.45 22.29
N PHE A 980 -13.98 51.91 21.33
CA PHE A 980 -12.56 52.20 21.48
C PHE A 980 -12.20 53.60 20.97
N ASP A 981 -11.23 54.23 21.63
CA ASP A 981 -10.54 55.45 21.24
C ASP A 981 -9.09 55.32 21.74
N TRP A 982 -8.16 55.09 20.83
CA TRP A 982 -6.77 54.75 21.17
C TRP A 982 -5.80 55.65 20.41
N ILE A 983 -4.75 56.12 21.09
CA ILE A 983 -3.75 57.03 20.54
C ILE A 983 -2.36 56.41 20.69
N HIS A 984 -1.77 56.00 19.57
CA HIS A 984 -0.35 55.68 19.50
C HIS A 984 0.46 56.97 19.47
N LYS A 985 1.38 57.18 20.43
CA LYS A 985 2.37 58.25 20.36
C LYS A 985 3.71 57.83 20.94
N LYS A 986 4.74 57.72 20.10
CA LYS A 986 6.14 57.54 20.51
C LYS A 986 7.03 58.59 19.85
N GLN A 987 7.89 59.23 20.63
CA GLN A 987 8.99 60.09 20.15
C GLN A 987 10.30 59.59 20.78
N THR A 988 11.09 58.86 20.00
CA THR A 988 12.34 58.21 20.44
C THR A 988 13.47 58.50 19.47
N GLY A 989 13.91 59.76 19.42
CA GLY A 989 15.14 60.23 18.75
C GLY A 989 15.13 60.27 17.20
N GLY A 990 14.41 59.36 16.54
CA GLY A 990 14.22 59.32 15.09
C GLY A 990 12.87 59.89 14.64
N SER A 991 12.34 59.36 13.53
CA SER A 991 10.95 59.61 13.11
C SER A 991 9.97 59.28 14.24
N GLY A 992 9.02 60.17 14.51
CA GLY A 992 7.97 59.88 15.48
C GLY A 992 7.01 58.81 14.96
N GLN A 993 6.23 58.25 15.87
CA GLN A 993 5.06 57.45 15.54
C GLN A 993 3.84 58.13 16.16
N TYR A 994 2.87 58.50 15.32
CA TYR A 994 1.57 59.02 15.73
C TYR A 994 0.45 58.37 14.92
N ALA A 995 -0.58 57.89 15.61
CA ALA A 995 -1.86 57.50 15.01
C ALA A 995 -2.95 57.57 16.09
N ARG A 996 -4.20 57.81 15.69
CA ARG A 996 -5.38 57.63 16.52
C ARG A 996 -6.45 56.89 15.74
N VAL A 997 -7.12 55.95 16.39
CA VAL A 997 -8.27 55.21 15.85
C VAL A 997 -9.43 55.26 16.84
N MET A 998 -10.64 55.46 16.31
CA MET A 998 -11.89 55.53 17.07
C MET A 998 -12.95 54.67 16.38
N GLY A 999 -13.70 53.89 17.15
CA GLY A 999 -14.63 52.91 16.60
C GLY A 999 -15.24 52.00 17.67
N TYR A 1000 -15.65 50.81 17.26
CA TYR A 1000 -16.13 49.77 18.18
C TYR A 1000 -15.87 48.36 17.66
N ILE A 1001 -15.90 47.39 18.57
CA ILE A 1001 -15.96 45.96 18.27
C ILE A 1001 -17.32 45.41 18.70
N GLU A 1002 -17.87 44.44 17.98
CA GLU A 1002 -19.14 43.76 18.30
C GLU A 1002 -19.14 42.30 17.84
N PRO A 1003 -19.92 41.40 18.49
CA PRO A 1003 -20.12 40.05 17.98
C PRO A 1003 -20.93 40.02 16.68
N LEU A 1004 -20.54 39.13 15.76
CA LEU A 1004 -21.32 38.73 14.59
C LEU A 1004 -22.37 37.69 14.98
N SER A 1005 -23.60 37.82 14.49
CA SER A 1005 -24.64 36.81 14.67
C SER A 1005 -24.40 35.55 13.82
N GLU A 1006 -25.02 34.42 14.19
CA GLU A 1006 -24.93 33.16 13.42
C GLU A 1006 -25.49 33.26 11.98
N GLU A 1007 -26.26 34.30 11.66
CA GLU A 1007 -26.77 34.55 10.31
C GLU A 1007 -25.74 35.35 9.50
N GLU A 1008 -25.21 36.44 10.06
CA GLU A 1008 -24.12 37.21 9.45
C GLU A 1008 -22.85 36.37 9.22
N GLN A 1009 -22.53 35.44 10.13
CA GLN A 1009 -21.42 34.50 9.98
C GLN A 1009 -21.58 33.50 8.81
N LYS A 1010 -22.80 33.32 8.29
CA LYS A 1010 -23.07 32.45 7.12
C LYS A 1010 -23.00 33.23 5.80
N GLU A 1011 -23.32 34.51 5.82
CA GLU A 1011 -23.18 35.41 4.66
C GLU A 1011 -21.72 35.88 4.47
N ILE A 1012 -21.05 36.25 5.57
CA ILE A 1012 -19.67 36.70 5.58
C ILE A 1012 -18.75 35.47 5.59
N LYS A 1013 -18.09 35.18 4.47
CA LYS A 1013 -17.12 34.06 4.31
C LYS A 1013 -15.83 34.17 5.14
N SER A 1014 -15.80 35.00 6.18
CA SER A 1014 -14.64 35.31 7.02
C SER A 1014 -15.03 35.25 8.49
N THR A 1015 -14.18 34.61 9.30
CA THR A 1015 -14.36 34.41 10.74
C THR A 1015 -14.46 35.72 11.54
N THR A 1016 -13.89 36.80 10.98
CA THR A 1016 -14.00 38.17 11.48
C THR A 1016 -14.22 39.17 10.34
N HIS A 1017 -14.77 40.34 10.65
CA HIS A 1017 -15.14 41.34 9.64
C HIS A 1017 -14.65 42.74 10.00
N PHE A 1018 -13.91 43.37 9.08
CA PHE A 1018 -13.51 44.78 9.19
C PHE A 1018 -14.46 45.66 8.38
N ASP A 1019 -15.12 46.61 9.04
CA ASP A 1019 -15.97 47.63 8.40
C ASP A 1019 -15.36 49.02 8.58
N ASN A 1020 -15.45 49.85 7.54
CA ASN A 1020 -14.85 51.18 7.47
C ASN A 1020 -15.93 52.23 7.22
N GLN A 1021 -16.38 52.86 8.30
CA GLN A 1021 -17.39 53.90 8.33
C GLN A 1021 -16.79 55.32 8.41
N CYS A 1022 -15.50 55.51 8.07
CA CYS A 1022 -14.84 56.81 8.15
C CYS A 1022 -15.42 57.85 7.17
N ILE A 1023 -15.99 58.92 7.73
CA ILE A 1023 -16.53 60.06 6.97
C ILE A 1023 -15.54 61.23 6.99
N GLY A 1024 -14.66 61.29 6.00
CA GLY A 1024 -13.69 62.38 5.81
C GLY A 1024 -12.26 61.89 5.61
N THR A 1025 -11.28 62.77 5.87
CA THR A 1025 -9.84 62.50 5.65
C THR A 1025 -9.02 62.60 6.95
N ASN A 1026 -9.63 62.38 8.11
CA ASN A 1026 -8.95 62.42 9.42
C ASN A 1026 -7.92 61.28 9.55
N ILE A 1027 -8.24 60.11 8.98
CA ILE A 1027 -7.31 59.06 8.61
C ILE A 1027 -7.16 59.13 7.08
N PRO A 1028 -5.94 59.33 6.54
CA PRO A 1028 -5.67 59.21 5.11
C PRO A 1028 -6.02 57.80 4.58
N PRO A 1029 -6.73 57.66 3.44
CA PRO A 1029 -7.24 56.36 2.98
C PRO A 1029 -6.19 55.27 2.74
N GLU A 1030 -4.96 55.67 2.46
CA GLU A 1030 -3.78 54.78 2.34
C GLU A 1030 -3.58 53.90 3.59
N PHE A 1031 -3.89 54.40 4.79
CA PHE A 1031 -3.70 53.66 6.04
C PHE A 1031 -4.84 52.70 6.41
N TYR A 1032 -5.97 52.69 5.69
CA TYR A 1032 -7.08 51.77 6.01
C TYR A 1032 -6.65 50.29 5.95
N SER A 1033 -5.87 49.90 4.93
CA SER A 1033 -5.33 48.54 4.83
C SER A 1033 -4.32 48.19 5.93
N SER A 1034 -3.76 49.20 6.60
CA SER A 1034 -2.82 49.04 7.71
C SER A 1034 -3.56 48.99 9.06
N CYS A 1035 -4.71 49.65 9.20
CA CYS A 1035 -5.66 49.38 10.28
C CYS A 1035 -6.19 47.95 10.21
N GLU A 1036 -6.62 47.49 9.03
CA GLU A 1036 -7.10 46.12 8.80
C GLU A 1036 -6.03 45.06 9.16
N LYS A 1037 -4.78 45.24 8.71
CA LYS A 1037 -3.67 44.37 9.13
C LYS A 1037 -3.43 44.40 10.64
N GLY A 1038 -3.65 45.55 11.28
CA GLY A 1038 -3.60 45.67 12.75
C GLY A 1038 -4.77 45.01 13.46
N MET A 1039 -5.91 44.81 12.79
CA MET A 1039 -7.01 43.98 13.29
C MET A 1039 -6.58 42.50 13.28
N MET A 1040 -6.05 42.01 12.16
CA MET A 1040 -5.57 40.64 12.04
C MET A 1040 -4.48 40.31 13.08
N ASP A 1041 -3.51 41.22 13.29
CA ASP A 1041 -2.48 41.08 14.33
C ASP A 1041 -3.06 40.93 15.76
N ALA A 1042 -4.20 41.56 16.04
CA ALA A 1042 -4.84 41.51 17.36
C ALA A 1042 -5.76 40.31 17.56
N ILE A 1043 -6.26 39.71 16.48
CA ILE A 1043 -7.10 38.51 16.51
C ILE A 1043 -6.30 37.25 16.84
N LEU A 1044 -5.01 37.20 16.46
CA LEU A 1044 -4.12 36.06 16.69
C LEU A 1044 -3.79 35.77 18.17
N GLU A 1045 -3.99 36.72 19.09
CA GLU A 1045 -3.77 36.53 20.54
C GLU A 1045 -4.98 37.05 21.33
N GLY A 1046 -5.77 36.10 21.85
CA GLY A 1046 -6.95 36.35 22.67
C GLY A 1046 -6.69 37.00 24.03
N ALA A 1047 -7.76 37.44 24.68
CA ALA A 1047 -7.72 38.21 25.92
C ALA A 1047 -7.71 37.35 27.20
N LEU A 1048 -8.03 36.06 27.11
CA LEU A 1048 -8.23 35.14 28.24
C LEU A 1048 -7.19 34.03 28.31
N VAL A 1049 -6.93 33.35 27.19
CA VAL A 1049 -6.03 32.19 27.05
C VAL A 1049 -5.08 32.30 25.86
N GLY A 1050 -5.06 33.44 25.17
CA GLY A 1050 -4.20 33.69 24.01
C GLY A 1050 -4.67 33.02 22.71
N SER A 1051 -5.79 32.30 22.73
CA SER A 1051 -6.44 31.70 21.56
C SER A 1051 -6.90 32.73 20.52
N GLU A 1052 -6.96 32.31 19.25
CA GLU A 1052 -7.44 33.15 18.15
C GLU A 1052 -8.91 33.57 18.33
N VAL A 1053 -9.23 34.82 17.98
CA VAL A 1053 -10.53 35.45 18.21
C VAL A 1053 -11.46 35.33 16.99
N GLU A 1054 -12.58 34.61 17.14
CA GLU A 1054 -13.57 34.34 16.11
C GLU A 1054 -14.91 35.07 16.38
N GLY A 1055 -15.70 35.34 15.34
CA GLY A 1055 -17.04 35.91 15.45
C GLY A 1055 -17.08 37.41 15.80
N MET A 1056 -15.99 38.15 15.54
CA MET A 1056 -15.89 39.59 15.84
C MET A 1056 -15.99 40.46 14.57
N ARG A 1057 -16.87 41.46 14.61
CA ARG A 1057 -16.84 42.62 13.71
C ARG A 1057 -16.08 43.77 14.38
N VAL A 1058 -15.25 44.46 13.62
CA VAL A 1058 -14.51 45.65 14.04
C VAL A 1058 -14.85 46.80 13.10
N VAL A 1059 -15.45 47.86 13.65
CA VAL A 1059 -15.94 49.01 12.90
C VAL A 1059 -15.08 50.23 13.19
N LEU A 1060 -14.32 50.68 12.18
CA LEU A 1060 -13.55 51.92 12.24
C LEU A 1060 -14.45 53.10 11.86
N GLN A 1061 -14.56 54.11 12.73
CA GLN A 1061 -15.49 55.24 12.52
C GLN A 1061 -14.77 56.58 12.29
N ASP A 1062 -13.66 56.85 12.99
CA ASP A 1062 -12.88 58.09 12.85
C ASP A 1062 -11.46 57.90 13.42
N GLY A 1063 -10.61 58.92 13.39
CA GLY A 1063 -9.27 58.88 13.97
C GLY A 1063 -8.51 60.20 13.88
N ALA A 1064 -7.19 60.13 13.84
CA ALA A 1064 -6.33 61.26 13.49
C ALA A 1064 -4.94 60.79 13.02
N ALA A 1065 -4.42 61.45 11.97
CA ALA A 1065 -3.05 61.34 11.52
C ALA A 1065 -2.24 62.63 11.81
N HIS A 1066 -0.91 62.52 11.74
CA HIS A 1066 0.02 63.64 11.79
C HIS A 1066 0.96 63.58 10.57
N ALA A 1067 1.06 64.67 9.81
CA ALA A 1067 1.65 64.71 8.46
C ALA A 1067 3.16 64.36 8.37
N VAL A 1068 3.85 64.14 9.50
CA VAL A 1068 5.28 63.78 9.56
C VAL A 1068 5.54 62.52 10.40
N ASP A 1069 4.66 62.18 11.36
CA ASP A 1069 4.85 61.07 12.30
C ASP A 1069 3.87 59.90 12.10
N SER A 1070 2.88 60.03 11.20
CA SER A 1070 2.02 58.90 10.81
C SER A 1070 2.67 58.04 9.74
N SER A 1071 2.44 56.73 9.85
CA SER A 1071 2.94 55.69 8.94
C SER A 1071 2.10 54.43 9.11
N ASP A 1072 2.18 53.50 8.16
CA ASP A 1072 1.50 52.21 8.21
C ASP A 1072 1.77 51.44 9.49
N MET A 1073 3.04 51.38 9.92
CA MET A 1073 3.43 50.73 11.17
C MET A 1073 2.81 51.41 12.39
N ALA A 1074 2.65 52.74 12.37
CA ALA A 1074 1.98 53.47 13.45
C ALA A 1074 0.48 53.15 13.51
N PHE A 1075 -0.22 53.12 12.38
CA PHE A 1075 -1.66 52.77 12.33
C PHE A 1075 -1.92 51.29 12.63
N ARG A 1076 -1.09 50.37 12.11
CA ARG A 1076 -1.13 48.93 12.41
C ARG A 1076 -0.95 48.67 13.91
N THR A 1077 0.08 49.26 14.51
CA THR A 1077 0.33 49.18 15.97
C THR A 1077 -0.80 49.84 16.78
N CYS A 1078 -1.36 50.95 16.29
CA CYS A 1078 -2.46 51.66 16.95
C CYS A 1078 -3.73 50.81 17.00
N MET A 1079 -4.12 50.20 15.87
CA MET A 1079 -5.31 49.37 15.78
C MET A 1079 -5.18 48.09 16.61
N ALA A 1080 -4.01 47.42 16.54
CA ALA A 1080 -3.79 46.19 17.29
C ALA A 1080 -3.91 46.39 18.81
N ASN A 1081 -3.33 47.47 19.34
CA ASN A 1081 -3.44 47.79 20.77
C ASN A 1081 -4.83 48.30 21.16
N ALA A 1082 -5.52 49.04 20.28
CA ALA A 1082 -6.90 49.45 20.50
C ALA A 1082 -7.80 48.23 20.71
N ILE A 1083 -7.70 47.22 19.84
CA ILE A 1083 -8.50 45.99 19.92
C ILE A 1083 -8.14 45.20 21.18
N ARG A 1084 -6.84 44.93 21.47
CA ARG A 1084 -6.41 44.15 22.65
C ARG A 1084 -6.84 44.74 24.00
N ASP A 1085 -6.90 46.07 24.14
CA ASP A 1085 -7.44 46.73 25.34
C ASP A 1085 -8.98 46.70 25.39
N THR A 1086 -9.64 46.64 24.24
CA THR A 1086 -11.11 46.69 24.11
C THR A 1086 -11.76 45.31 24.25
N MET A 1087 -11.13 44.25 23.72
CA MET A 1087 -11.58 42.86 23.90
C MET A 1087 -11.70 42.50 25.39
N LYS A 1088 -10.75 42.92 26.22
CA LYS A 1088 -10.77 42.75 27.68
C LYS A 1088 -11.98 43.41 28.38
N LYS A 1089 -12.63 44.38 27.73
CA LYS A 1089 -13.81 45.12 28.22
C LYS A 1089 -15.11 44.61 27.60
N ALA A 1090 -15.05 43.93 26.45
CA ALA A 1090 -16.18 43.42 25.68
C ALA A 1090 -16.82 42.12 26.24
N ASN A 1091 -16.49 41.74 27.48
CA ASN A 1091 -16.89 40.48 28.13
C ASN A 1091 -16.53 39.26 27.25
N PRO A 1092 -15.23 38.94 27.10
CA PRO A 1092 -14.81 37.84 26.26
C PRO A 1092 -15.16 36.48 26.89
N SER A 1093 -15.20 35.44 26.05
CA SER A 1093 -15.44 34.05 26.44
C SER A 1093 -14.67 33.09 25.54
N ILE A 1094 -14.24 31.97 26.12
CA ILE A 1094 -13.61 30.88 25.39
C ILE A 1094 -14.69 30.05 24.68
N LEU A 1095 -14.38 29.60 23.47
CA LEU A 1095 -15.18 28.66 22.68
C LEU A 1095 -14.44 27.31 22.56
N GLU A 1096 -15.16 26.20 22.65
CA GLU A 1096 -14.64 24.85 22.39
C GLU A 1096 -15.33 24.19 21.18
N PRO A 1097 -14.59 23.37 20.38
CA PRO A 1097 -15.16 22.66 19.24
C PRO A 1097 -16.07 21.52 19.73
N VAL A 1098 -17.27 21.48 19.17
CA VAL A 1098 -18.27 20.43 19.37
C VAL A 1098 -18.26 19.50 18.16
N MET A 1099 -18.25 18.21 18.46
CA MET A 1099 -18.38 17.16 17.47
C MET A 1099 -19.83 16.71 17.39
N ARG A 1100 -20.37 16.54 16.18
CA ARG A 1100 -21.56 15.70 15.96
C ARG A 1100 -21.08 14.25 15.99
N VAL A 1101 -21.50 13.51 17.00
CA VAL A 1101 -21.14 12.12 17.28
C VAL A 1101 -22.33 11.23 16.91
N GLU A 1102 -22.04 10.16 16.19
CA GLU A 1102 -23.01 9.13 15.82
C GLU A 1102 -22.52 7.79 16.37
N VAL A 1103 -23.37 7.09 17.12
CA VAL A 1103 -23.00 5.87 17.84
C VAL A 1103 -23.97 4.74 17.47
N GLU A 1104 -23.48 3.73 16.76
CA GLU A 1104 -24.25 2.57 16.30
C GLU A 1104 -24.00 1.38 17.24
N ILE A 1105 -25.06 0.90 17.91
CA ILE A 1105 -24.97 -0.10 18.98
C ILE A 1105 -26.16 -1.08 18.97
N PRO A 1106 -25.96 -2.33 19.42
CA PRO A 1106 -27.07 -3.22 19.75
C PRO A 1106 -27.98 -2.64 20.84
N SER A 1107 -29.29 -2.86 20.70
CA SER A 1107 -30.34 -2.33 21.58
C SER A 1107 -30.12 -2.63 23.08
N GLU A 1108 -29.44 -3.75 23.40
CA GLU A 1108 -29.07 -4.15 24.76
C GLU A 1108 -28.14 -3.16 25.50
N PHE A 1109 -27.40 -2.29 24.78
CA PHE A 1109 -26.44 -1.33 25.37
C PHE A 1109 -26.92 0.13 25.39
N GLN A 1110 -28.15 0.42 24.95
CA GLN A 1110 -28.64 1.81 24.83
C GLN A 1110 -28.45 2.59 26.14
N GLY A 1111 -28.88 2.03 27.27
CA GLY A 1111 -28.82 2.69 28.58
C GLY A 1111 -27.40 2.98 29.09
N THR A 1112 -26.43 2.09 28.82
CA THR A 1112 -25.03 2.30 29.26
C THR A 1112 -24.31 3.32 28.40
N VAL A 1113 -24.59 3.37 27.11
CA VAL A 1113 -23.99 4.32 26.15
C VAL A 1113 -24.60 5.71 26.26
N VAL A 1114 -25.92 5.82 26.41
CA VAL A 1114 -26.60 7.08 26.77
C VAL A 1114 -26.02 7.65 28.06
N ALA A 1115 -25.79 6.81 29.08
CA ALA A 1115 -25.14 7.23 30.33
C ALA A 1115 -23.64 7.58 30.17
N ALA A 1116 -22.96 7.14 29.11
CA ALA A 1116 -21.59 7.54 28.80
C ALA A 1116 -21.52 8.89 28.09
N LEU A 1117 -22.36 9.10 27.07
CA LEU A 1117 -22.49 10.38 26.38
C LEU A 1117 -22.87 11.51 27.36
N ASN A 1118 -23.87 11.28 28.23
CA ASN A 1118 -24.24 12.26 29.27
C ASN A 1118 -23.10 12.54 30.26
N ARG A 1119 -22.28 11.54 30.63
CA ARG A 1119 -21.07 11.76 31.48
C ARG A 1119 -19.99 12.59 30.78
N ARG A 1120 -19.95 12.61 29.45
CA ARG A 1120 -19.05 13.42 28.62
C ARG A 1120 -19.67 14.76 28.19
N MET A 1121 -20.74 15.20 28.87
CA MET A 1121 -21.51 16.42 28.58
C MET A 1121 -22.15 16.42 27.17
N GLY A 1122 -22.41 15.25 26.61
CA GLY A 1122 -23.04 15.08 25.30
C GLY A 1122 -24.55 15.35 25.35
N MET A 1123 -25.04 16.20 24.45
CA MET A 1123 -26.46 16.47 24.24
C MET A 1123 -27.00 15.58 23.12
N ILE A 1124 -27.86 14.62 23.47
CA ILE A 1124 -28.48 13.70 22.50
C ILE A 1124 -29.56 14.44 21.70
N GLN A 1125 -29.50 14.33 20.38
CA GLN A 1125 -30.46 14.90 19.43
C GLN A 1125 -31.52 13.88 19.01
N SER A 1126 -31.10 12.65 18.67
CA SER A 1126 -32.02 11.54 18.40
C SER A 1126 -31.45 10.19 18.89
N SER A 1127 -32.33 9.20 19.00
CA SER A 1127 -31.97 7.81 19.21
C SER A 1127 -32.91 6.95 18.38
N ASP A 1128 -32.49 6.64 17.17
CA ASP A 1128 -33.31 6.01 16.14
C ASP A 1128 -33.09 4.50 16.20
N VAL A 1129 -34.19 3.74 16.29
CA VAL A 1129 -34.18 2.28 16.43
C VAL A 1129 -34.43 1.68 15.05
N ASN A 1130 -33.62 0.70 14.64
CA ASN A 1130 -33.81 0.01 13.37
C ASN A 1130 -35.18 -0.73 13.36
N ASP A 1131 -35.82 -0.86 12.20
CA ASP A 1131 -37.18 -1.41 12.08
C ASP A 1131 -37.33 -2.85 12.63
N ASP A 1132 -36.23 -3.60 12.68
CA ASP A 1132 -36.12 -4.96 13.21
C ASP A 1132 -35.89 -5.02 14.74
N GLY A 1133 -35.59 -3.88 15.37
CA GLY A 1133 -35.23 -3.75 16.78
C GLY A 1133 -33.83 -4.26 17.17
N SER A 1134 -32.97 -4.64 16.21
CA SER A 1134 -31.66 -5.26 16.51
C SER A 1134 -30.60 -4.25 16.92
N GLY A 1135 -30.64 -3.05 16.34
CA GLY A 1135 -29.70 -1.96 16.56
C GLY A 1135 -30.37 -0.62 16.81
N ILE A 1136 -29.61 0.30 17.41
CA ILE A 1136 -29.98 1.68 17.70
C ILE A 1136 -28.82 2.59 17.30
N THR A 1137 -29.13 3.64 16.55
CA THR A 1137 -28.20 4.72 16.20
C THR A 1137 -28.51 5.94 17.05
N ILE A 1138 -27.51 6.44 17.78
CA ILE A 1138 -27.65 7.62 18.65
C ILE A 1138 -26.88 8.79 18.05
N LEU A 1139 -27.57 9.89 17.75
CA LEU A 1139 -26.96 11.14 17.32
C LEU A 1139 -26.86 12.12 18.51
N ALA A 1140 -25.66 12.64 18.76
CA ALA A 1140 -25.39 13.56 19.87
C ALA A 1140 -24.39 14.67 19.48
N GLU A 1141 -24.49 15.83 20.14
CA GLU A 1141 -23.46 16.89 20.13
C GLU A 1141 -22.59 16.74 21.38
N VAL A 1142 -21.28 16.55 21.22
CA VAL A 1142 -20.34 16.33 22.35
C VAL A 1142 -19.09 17.21 22.19
N PRO A 1143 -18.63 17.94 23.23
CA PRO A 1143 -17.38 18.68 23.18
C PRO A 1143 -16.17 17.77 22.89
N LEU A 1144 -15.29 18.17 21.96
CA LEU A 1144 -14.08 17.40 21.60
C LEU A 1144 -13.16 17.17 22.81
N SER A 1145 -13.09 18.16 23.71
CA SER A 1145 -12.43 18.12 25.02
C SER A 1145 -12.83 16.89 25.86
N ASN A 1146 -14.07 16.43 25.72
CA ASN A 1146 -14.62 15.28 26.44
C ASN A 1146 -14.67 13.99 25.59
N MET A 1147 -14.19 13.99 24.34
CA MET A 1147 -14.23 12.82 23.45
C MET A 1147 -12.95 11.97 23.46
N PHE A 1148 -11.82 12.49 23.99
CA PHE A 1148 -10.56 11.74 24.08
C PHE A 1148 -10.74 10.37 24.75
N GLY A 1149 -10.19 9.33 24.13
CA GLY A 1149 -10.29 7.94 24.60
C GLY A 1149 -11.71 7.34 24.61
N TYR A 1150 -12.74 7.99 24.04
CA TYR A 1150 -14.12 7.47 24.03
C TYR A 1150 -14.23 6.11 23.31
N SER A 1151 -13.44 5.87 22.25
CA SER A 1151 -13.39 4.59 21.52
C SER A 1151 -13.17 3.39 22.45
N THR A 1152 -12.22 3.51 23.39
CA THR A 1152 -11.88 2.45 24.35
C THR A 1152 -12.99 2.26 25.40
N GLU A 1153 -13.64 3.35 25.83
CA GLU A 1153 -14.79 3.27 26.74
C GLU A 1153 -16.01 2.63 26.06
N LEU A 1154 -16.38 3.09 24.86
CA LEU A 1154 -17.52 2.57 24.10
C LEU A 1154 -17.36 1.07 23.82
N ARG A 1155 -16.20 0.63 23.34
CA ARG A 1155 -15.91 -0.80 23.12
C ARG A 1155 -16.00 -1.60 24.42
N SER A 1156 -15.56 -1.04 25.55
CA SER A 1156 -15.70 -1.69 26.87
C SER A 1156 -17.16 -1.80 27.32
N LEU A 1157 -17.98 -0.77 27.09
CA LEU A 1157 -19.40 -0.73 27.46
C LEU A 1157 -20.31 -1.62 26.58
N THR A 1158 -19.88 -1.90 25.36
CA THR A 1158 -20.67 -2.61 24.32
C THR A 1158 -20.11 -4.00 23.98
N GLN A 1159 -19.18 -4.52 24.77
CA GLN A 1159 -18.49 -5.79 24.54
C GLN A 1159 -17.80 -5.87 23.15
N GLY A 1160 -17.33 -4.72 22.64
CA GLY A 1160 -16.71 -4.58 21.33
C GLY A 1160 -17.68 -4.50 20.15
N LYS A 1161 -19.00 -4.53 20.39
CA LYS A 1161 -20.02 -4.48 19.33
C LYS A 1161 -20.44 -3.06 18.90
N GLY A 1162 -20.08 -2.03 19.66
CA GLY A 1162 -20.43 -0.65 19.38
C GLY A 1162 -19.36 0.09 18.61
N GLU A 1163 -19.77 0.76 17.54
CA GLU A 1163 -18.93 1.65 16.75
C GLU A 1163 -19.44 3.10 16.86
N PHE A 1164 -18.57 4.07 16.57
CA PHE A 1164 -18.96 5.47 16.49
C PHE A 1164 -18.17 6.19 15.40
N SER A 1165 -18.77 7.24 14.86
CA SER A 1165 -18.08 8.27 14.09
C SER A 1165 -18.27 9.62 14.78
N MET A 1166 -17.40 10.58 14.48
CA MET A 1166 -17.59 11.96 14.93
C MET A 1166 -17.03 12.95 13.90
N GLU A 1167 -17.76 14.04 13.66
CA GLU A 1167 -17.35 15.13 12.77
C GLU A 1167 -17.43 16.48 13.48
N TYR A 1168 -16.54 17.41 13.13
CA TYR A 1168 -16.62 18.78 13.63
C TYR A 1168 -17.94 19.43 13.18
N PHE A 1169 -18.68 20.01 14.11
CA PHE A 1169 -19.96 20.67 13.84
C PHE A 1169 -19.85 22.20 13.93
N LYS A 1170 -19.40 22.72 15.07
CA LYS A 1170 -19.30 24.16 15.38
C LYS A 1170 -18.47 24.39 16.65
N HIS A 1171 -18.03 25.63 16.86
CA HIS A 1171 -17.58 26.11 18.17
C HIS A 1171 -18.78 26.54 19.04
N ILE A 1172 -18.75 26.24 20.35
CA ILE A 1172 -19.72 26.77 21.33
C ILE A 1172 -19.02 27.39 22.54
N GLN A 1173 -19.70 28.27 23.28
CA GLN A 1173 -19.17 28.83 24.51
C GLN A 1173 -19.00 27.77 25.61
N VAL A 1174 -17.80 27.70 26.20
CA VAL A 1174 -17.50 26.75 27.29
C VAL A 1174 -18.29 27.06 28.57
N PRO A 1175 -18.60 26.05 29.42
CA PRO A 1175 -19.12 26.28 30.76
C PRO A 1175 -18.16 27.14 31.60
N ARG A 1176 -18.68 28.02 32.46
CA ARG A 1176 -17.85 28.96 33.25
C ARG A 1176 -16.78 28.27 34.09
N ASN A 1177 -17.07 27.13 34.70
CA ASN A 1177 -16.10 26.37 35.48
C ASN A 1177 -14.90 25.97 34.61
N THR A 1178 -15.15 25.43 33.41
CA THR A 1178 -14.13 25.10 32.41
C THR A 1178 -13.39 26.36 31.95
N GLN A 1179 -14.08 27.50 31.78
CA GLN A 1179 -13.45 28.78 31.45
C GLN A 1179 -12.45 29.21 32.54
N ASP A 1180 -12.84 29.13 33.81
CA ASP A 1180 -12.01 29.49 34.96
C ASP A 1180 -10.82 28.54 35.14
N GLU A 1181 -10.99 27.24 34.86
CA GLU A 1181 -9.91 26.24 34.87
C GLU A 1181 -8.89 26.48 33.73
N LEU A 1182 -9.35 26.77 32.51
CA LEU A 1182 -8.48 27.11 31.38
C LEU A 1182 -7.72 28.43 31.61
N MET A 1183 -8.40 29.47 32.10
CA MET A 1183 -7.76 30.74 32.49
C MET A 1183 -6.77 30.57 33.63
N LYS A 1184 -6.96 29.58 34.52
CA LYS A 1184 -5.99 29.26 35.58
C LYS A 1184 -4.75 28.56 35.01
N LYS A 1185 -4.91 27.54 34.15
CA LYS A 1185 -3.79 26.87 33.48
C LYS A 1185 -2.91 27.84 32.72
N TYR A 1186 -3.50 28.68 31.86
CA TYR A 1186 -2.75 29.65 31.05
C TYR A 1186 -1.94 30.65 31.88
N ARG A 1187 -2.41 31.01 33.09
CA ARG A 1187 -1.62 31.82 34.03
C ARG A 1187 -0.50 31.02 34.67
N GLU A 1188 -0.75 29.79 35.09
CA GLU A 1188 0.30 28.91 35.64
C GLU A 1188 1.36 28.57 34.59
N GLU A 1189 0.99 28.51 33.31
CA GLU A 1189 1.88 28.35 32.15
C GLU A 1189 2.70 29.63 31.91
N LYS A 1190 2.08 30.81 31.79
CA LYS A 1190 2.83 32.09 31.65
C LYS A 1190 3.68 32.45 32.88
N GLU A 1191 3.28 32.10 34.09
CA GLU A 1191 4.11 32.26 35.30
C GLU A 1191 5.32 31.29 35.33
N GLN A 1192 5.28 30.18 34.57
CA GLN A 1192 6.44 29.30 34.36
C GLN A 1192 7.34 29.81 33.23
N GLU A 1193 6.76 30.35 32.14
CA GLU A 1193 7.50 30.98 31.03
C GLU A 1193 8.25 32.25 31.48
N GLU A 1194 7.62 33.13 32.26
CA GLU A 1194 8.27 34.32 32.84
C GLU A 1194 9.35 33.99 33.90
N ALA A 1195 9.47 32.72 34.30
CA ALA A 1195 10.42 32.25 35.32
C ALA A 1195 11.57 31.38 34.77
N ALA A 1196 11.62 31.13 33.45
CA ALA A 1196 12.60 30.28 32.77
C ALA A 1196 13.85 31.02 32.26
#